data_AF-A0A9Q9RQL2-F1
#
_entry.id   AF-A0A9Q9RQL2-F1
#
_cell.length_a   1.000
_cell.length_b   1.000
_cell.length_c   1.000
_cell.angle_alpha   90.00
_cell.angle_beta   90.00
_cell.angle_gamma   90.00
#
_symmetry.space_group_name_H-M   'P 1'
#
loop_
_entity.id
_entity.type
_entity.pdbx_description
1 polymer ?
#
loop_
_entity_poly.entity_id
_entity_poly.type
_entity_poly.pdbx_seq_one_letter_code
_entity_poly.pdbx_strand_id
1 'polypeptide(L)'
;MTSPKDRVLLIGSGGIGTIAALNLERGGLAEVTSVLRSNFEVVRSKGFTIRSCQHGDIHNWRPTESLDAIPSRYDAQGRPFDYIVCCTKNIPDIIPTLCDIVAPAVTPGHTAIVLIQNGLNIERPFIHQFPNNVIVSGISRIDAHEVAHGVIEHKQNDVLHIGAFNNPTLHSKVQEAAAKRFVEIYSKGGKTTCLYQPDVDLDRWSKLVYNASFNPICALSRLNTGELQRTGRVVDTLVIPAMKEVLAVAKRAGYELPENIINDTVNSNPIDESITPSMQIDLEKPWRVARQRRGLHPEPRSIEVPRPNEATGNHGWVVRPASTDESKHYTSPAPSPQASGAAPNLGSLDLELMHNFCTSTYATLSNDSVIRDLWRIRIVRLCLNCDYAMLAVLSVSALHLSHFSVERREFLRERAITYHNQALSIAAGFIDAYNEKNAQHLFAFSILTIYYSFAQTPEHDDGPYPPWVVLIKGCTSFMELAQSTLLGGPFSALLHKARKRLDLRLQTFKTDYMQQLRQFVDERVTDLERRAIYHDAIQALNQTYGVFHEVEGENDLVDIFSWLVLAKDFLKFVADEEEEALVVLSYFCVLLHKLPGQWWLNGWVNHIMTRIYSSVGEMYLTYLVWPMEEIGWLPKH
;
A
#
# COMPACT_ATOMS: atom_id res chain seq x y z
N MET A 1 -7.00 -1.46 54.50
CA MET A 1 -6.00 -1.06 53.48
C MET A 1 -6.52 -1.60 52.15
N THR A 2 -6.78 -0.73 51.18
CA THR A 2 -7.12 -1.15 49.82
C THR A 2 -5.91 -1.80 49.18
N SER A 3 -6.08 -2.94 48.50
CA SER A 3 -5.01 -3.58 47.73
C SER A 3 -4.37 -2.58 46.76
N PRO A 4 -3.05 -2.65 46.49
CA PRO A 4 -2.42 -1.76 45.53
C PRO A 4 -3.06 -1.93 44.15
N LYS A 5 -3.25 -0.82 43.44
CA LYS A 5 -3.79 -0.81 42.07
C LYS A 5 -2.73 -1.30 41.09
N ASP A 6 -3.16 -2.03 40.06
CA ASP A 6 -2.31 -2.43 38.94
C ASP A 6 -1.94 -1.19 38.11
N ARG A 7 -0.66 -1.06 37.75
CA ARG A 7 -0.18 0.01 36.88
C ARG A 7 -0.29 -0.42 35.42
N VAL A 8 -1.05 0.34 34.64
CA VAL A 8 -1.30 0.03 33.24
C VAL A 8 -0.75 1.13 32.34
N LEU A 9 0.17 0.78 31.44
CA LEU A 9 0.58 1.64 30.34
C LEU A 9 -0.29 1.34 29.12
N LEU A 10 -1.01 2.32 28.59
CA LEU A 10 -1.85 2.17 27.41
C LEU A 10 -1.27 2.90 26.20
N ILE A 11 -1.08 2.18 25.10
CA ILE A 11 -0.58 2.70 23.83
C ILE A 11 -1.67 2.61 22.76
N GLY A 12 -2.03 3.75 22.19
CA GLY A 12 -3.03 3.84 21.12
C GLY A 12 -4.41 4.31 21.60
N SER A 13 -4.49 5.53 22.10
CA SER A 13 -5.72 6.15 22.61
C SER A 13 -6.63 6.73 21.51
N GLY A 14 -6.94 5.92 20.50
CA GLY A 14 -8.07 6.17 19.60
C GLY A 14 -9.40 5.77 20.27
N GLY A 15 -10.44 5.45 19.49
CA GLY A 15 -11.74 5.02 20.02
C GLY A 15 -11.64 3.85 21.00
N ILE A 16 -11.15 2.70 20.53
CA ILE A 16 -11.01 1.48 21.34
C ILE A 16 -10.10 1.72 22.56
N GLY A 17 -8.91 2.29 22.36
CA GLY A 17 -7.97 2.52 23.46
C GLY A 17 -8.51 3.46 24.54
N THR A 18 -9.29 4.48 24.16
CA THR A 18 -9.90 5.40 25.14
C THR A 18 -11.00 4.72 25.95
N ILE A 19 -11.84 3.88 25.32
CA ILE A 19 -12.85 3.08 26.05
C ILE A 19 -12.19 2.05 26.97
N ALA A 20 -11.12 1.40 26.52
CA ALA A 20 -10.34 0.48 27.35
C ALA A 20 -9.73 1.19 28.57
N ALA A 21 -9.10 2.35 28.37
CA ALA A 21 -8.56 3.18 29.45
C ALA A 21 -9.65 3.57 30.46
N LEU A 22 -10.83 3.99 29.97
CA LEU A 22 -11.98 4.34 30.80
C LEU A 22 -12.46 3.17 31.66
N ASN A 23 -12.53 1.97 31.08
CA ASN A 23 -12.99 0.77 31.79
C ASN A 23 -12.01 0.34 32.89
N LEU A 24 -10.72 0.35 32.60
CA LEU A 24 -9.66 0.04 33.56
C LEU A 24 -9.65 1.02 34.75
N GLU A 25 -9.84 2.31 34.50
CA GLU A 25 -9.90 3.35 35.55
C GLU A 25 -11.17 3.27 36.40
N ARG A 26 -12.34 3.07 35.76
CA ARG A 26 -13.64 3.13 36.46
C ARG A 26 -13.77 2.10 37.59
N GLY A 27 -13.14 0.94 37.45
CA GLY A 27 -13.17 -0.11 38.46
C GLY A 27 -12.38 0.22 39.73
N GLY A 28 -11.50 1.22 39.69
CA GLY A 28 -10.64 1.62 40.80
C GLY A 28 -9.57 0.59 41.16
N LEU A 29 -9.35 -0.42 40.32
CA LEU A 29 -8.32 -1.46 40.50
C LEU A 29 -7.05 -1.19 39.69
N ALA A 30 -7.06 -0.24 38.76
CA ALA A 30 -5.90 0.16 37.97
C ALA A 30 -5.64 1.67 38.03
N GLU A 31 -4.40 2.04 37.77
CA GLU A 31 -3.94 3.40 37.46
C GLU A 31 -3.44 3.37 36.02
N VAL A 32 -4.09 4.12 35.12
CA VAL A 32 -3.76 4.11 33.69
C VAL A 32 -2.87 5.30 33.35
N THR A 33 -1.69 5.02 32.79
CA THR A 33 -0.85 5.98 32.08
C THR A 33 -1.10 5.79 30.58
N SER A 34 -1.68 6.77 29.90
CA SER A 34 -1.90 6.70 28.45
C SER A 34 -0.86 7.50 27.68
N VAL A 35 -0.29 6.89 26.63
CA VAL A 35 0.63 7.56 25.72
C VAL A 35 -0.14 8.07 24.49
N LEU A 36 -0.16 9.39 24.35
CA LEU A 36 -0.92 10.13 23.35
C LEU A 36 0.05 10.78 22.36
N ARG A 37 -0.31 10.76 21.07
CA ARG A 37 0.40 11.55 20.04
C ARG A 37 -0.46 12.74 19.64
N SER A 38 -1.29 12.59 18.62
CA SER A 38 -2.17 13.65 18.10
C SER A 38 -3.12 14.23 19.15
N ASN A 39 -3.52 13.44 20.16
CA ASN A 39 -4.47 13.84 21.19
C ASN A 39 -3.85 14.44 22.45
N PHE A 40 -2.52 14.48 22.58
CA PHE A 40 -1.87 14.86 23.83
C PHE A 40 -2.30 16.25 24.32
N GLU A 41 -2.21 17.25 23.46
CA GLU A 41 -2.51 18.64 23.83
C GLU A 41 -3.97 18.86 24.20
N VAL A 42 -4.90 18.28 23.44
CA VAL A 42 -6.34 18.43 23.70
C VAL A 42 -6.76 17.69 24.96
N VAL A 43 -6.24 16.49 25.20
CA VAL A 43 -6.58 15.69 26.39
C VAL A 43 -5.94 16.30 27.64
N ARG A 44 -4.71 16.79 27.55
CA ARG A 44 -4.06 17.51 28.65
C ARG A 44 -4.90 18.71 29.07
N SER A 45 -5.27 19.57 28.13
CA SER A 45 -6.00 20.82 28.41
C SER A 45 -7.49 20.63 28.74
N LYS A 46 -8.21 19.76 28.01
CA LYS A 46 -9.68 19.65 28.07
C LYS A 46 -10.21 18.26 28.41
N GLY A 47 -9.34 17.25 28.50
CA GLY A 47 -9.75 15.85 28.63
C GLY A 47 -10.44 15.33 27.36
N PHE A 48 -10.72 14.03 27.36
CA PHE A 48 -11.57 13.43 26.35
C PHE A 48 -13.04 13.81 26.58
N THR A 49 -13.75 14.00 25.47
CA THR A 49 -15.22 13.92 25.43
C THR A 49 -15.60 12.57 24.86
N ILE A 50 -16.39 11.79 25.60
CA ILE A 50 -16.78 10.42 25.24
C ILE A 50 -18.29 10.38 25.17
N ARG A 51 -18.85 10.19 23.98
CA ARG A 51 -20.27 9.92 23.74
C ARG A 51 -20.45 8.43 23.64
N SER A 52 -21.13 7.83 24.61
CA SER A 52 -21.07 6.37 24.81
C SER A 52 -22.44 5.78 25.06
N CYS A 53 -22.82 4.81 24.23
CA CYS A 53 -24.06 4.05 24.38
C CYS A 53 -24.15 3.30 25.73
N GLN A 54 -23.02 2.91 26.33
CA GLN A 54 -22.98 2.23 27.64
C GLN A 54 -22.64 3.17 28.81
N HIS A 55 -21.74 4.13 28.59
CA HIS A 55 -21.21 4.95 29.68
C HIS A 55 -21.97 6.25 29.90
N GLY A 56 -22.83 6.65 28.95
CA GLY A 56 -23.40 7.98 28.86
C GLY A 56 -22.40 8.99 28.31
N ASP A 57 -22.81 10.25 28.23
CA ASP A 57 -21.91 11.33 27.81
C ASP A 57 -20.98 11.73 28.95
N ILE A 58 -19.68 11.66 28.70
CA ILE A 58 -18.63 12.02 29.64
C ILE A 58 -17.81 13.14 29.03
N HIS A 59 -17.61 14.21 29.79
CA HIS A 59 -16.76 15.33 29.39
C HIS A 59 -15.57 15.43 30.32
N ASN A 60 -14.47 15.99 29.81
CA ASN A 60 -13.28 16.31 30.59
C ASN A 60 -12.64 15.10 31.29
N TRP A 61 -12.84 13.90 30.74
CA TRP A 61 -12.26 12.68 31.30
C TRP A 61 -10.79 12.56 30.95
N ARG A 62 -9.96 12.13 31.90
CA ARG A 62 -8.54 11.83 31.69
C ARG A 62 -8.19 10.51 32.37
N PRO A 63 -7.25 9.74 31.81
CA PRO A 63 -6.58 8.68 32.56
C PRO A 63 -5.78 9.28 33.72
N THR A 64 -5.35 8.45 34.69
CA THR A 64 -4.53 8.89 35.83
C THR A 64 -3.33 9.73 35.37
N GLU A 65 -2.69 9.33 34.28
CA GLU A 65 -1.59 10.07 33.67
C GLU A 65 -1.69 10.07 32.14
N SER A 66 -1.32 11.19 31.52
CA SER A 66 -1.22 11.34 30.06
C SER A 66 0.20 11.76 29.69
N LEU A 67 0.86 11.00 28.83
CA LEU A 67 2.23 11.25 28.34
C LEU A 67 2.23 11.42 26.82
N ASP A 68 3.26 12.09 26.30
CA ASP A 68 3.52 12.25 24.85
C ASP A 68 4.59 11.28 24.31
N ALA A 69 5.24 10.54 25.19
CA ALA A 69 6.27 9.54 24.87
C ALA A 69 6.15 8.29 25.75
N ILE A 70 6.77 7.19 25.31
CA ILE A 70 6.85 5.95 26.08
C ILE A 70 7.76 6.19 27.30
N PRO A 71 7.27 5.95 28.54
CA PRO A 71 8.08 6.12 29.75
C PRO A 71 9.10 5.00 29.91
N SER A 72 10.05 5.19 30.83
CA SER A 72 10.90 4.10 31.32
C SER A 72 10.08 3.03 32.05
N ARG A 73 10.61 1.82 32.14
CA ARG A 73 9.99 0.68 32.82
C ARG A 73 9.60 0.90 34.28
N TYR A 74 10.20 1.88 34.97
CA TYR A 74 9.88 2.21 36.36
C TYR A 74 9.37 3.65 36.50
N ASP A 75 8.45 3.87 37.44
CA ASP A 75 8.09 5.23 37.88
C ASP A 75 9.13 5.83 38.82
N ALA A 76 8.88 7.07 39.27
CA ALA A 76 9.74 7.77 40.22
C ALA A 76 9.88 7.06 41.57
N GLN A 77 9.00 6.10 41.89
CA GLN A 77 9.02 5.28 43.11
C GLN A 77 9.59 3.88 42.85
N GLY A 78 10.11 3.61 41.64
CA GLY A 78 10.70 2.31 41.28
C GLY A 78 9.67 1.22 40.97
N ARG A 79 8.38 1.54 40.84
CA ARG A 79 7.34 0.54 40.52
C ARG A 79 7.33 0.25 39.03
N PRO A 80 7.28 -1.01 38.59
CA PRO A 80 7.08 -1.37 37.19
C PRO A 80 5.63 -1.17 36.72
N PHE A 81 5.37 -1.36 35.43
CA PHE A 81 4.01 -1.58 34.90
C PHE A 81 3.64 -3.05 35.00
N ASP A 82 2.47 -3.34 35.58
CA ASP A 82 1.89 -4.69 35.64
C ASP A 82 1.35 -5.09 34.26
N TYR A 83 0.71 -4.16 33.55
CA TYR A 83 0.20 -4.36 32.19
C TYR A 83 0.65 -3.28 31.22
N ILE A 84 0.95 -3.70 29.99
CA ILE A 84 1.08 -2.82 28.82
C ILE A 84 -0.04 -3.18 27.84
N VAL A 85 -0.96 -2.26 27.58
CA VAL A 85 -2.13 -2.46 26.72
C VAL A 85 -1.91 -1.80 25.35
N CYS A 86 -1.90 -2.62 24.31
CA CYS A 86 -1.64 -2.23 22.93
C CYS A 86 -2.96 -2.15 22.14
N CYS A 87 -3.35 -0.92 21.76
CA CYS A 87 -4.55 -0.60 20.99
C CYS A 87 -4.27 0.11 19.67
N THR A 88 -3.00 0.20 19.25
CA THR A 88 -2.61 0.79 17.96
C THR A 88 -3.03 -0.08 16.78
N LYS A 89 -3.01 0.46 15.56
CA LYS A 89 -3.20 -0.36 14.35
C LYS A 89 -2.01 -1.29 14.19
N ASN A 90 -2.27 -2.57 13.90
CA ASN A 90 -1.21 -3.53 13.60
C ASN A 90 -0.80 -3.41 12.13
N ILE A 91 0.31 -2.71 11.89
CA ILE A 91 0.87 -2.50 10.56
C ILE A 91 2.34 -2.96 10.63
N PRO A 92 2.63 -4.24 10.40
CA PRO A 92 3.96 -4.82 10.64
C PRO A 92 5.05 -4.23 9.74
N ASP A 93 4.67 -3.62 8.62
CA ASP A 93 5.59 -2.98 7.67
C ASP A 93 6.05 -1.57 8.11
N ILE A 94 5.49 -1.02 9.19
CA ILE A 94 5.91 0.28 9.75
C ILE A 94 6.92 0.07 10.88
N ILE A 95 8.10 0.66 10.72
CA ILE A 95 9.20 0.65 11.71
C ILE A 95 9.30 2.04 12.37
N PRO A 96 9.61 2.14 13.68
CA PRO A 96 9.78 1.04 14.64
C PRO A 96 8.49 0.25 14.85
N THR A 97 8.61 -1.08 15.02
CA THR A 97 7.44 -1.91 15.27
C THR A 97 6.85 -1.59 16.64
N LEU A 98 5.61 -2.00 16.91
CA LEU A 98 5.02 -1.79 18.24
C LEU A 98 5.83 -2.47 19.35
N CYS A 99 6.43 -3.62 19.07
CA CYS A 99 7.28 -4.32 20.04
C CYS A 99 8.51 -3.48 20.40
N ASP A 100 9.14 -2.84 19.40
CA ASP A 100 10.26 -1.90 19.60
C ASP A 100 9.82 -0.67 20.41
N ILE A 101 8.64 -0.14 20.11
CA ILE A 101 8.08 1.04 20.79
C ILE A 101 7.85 0.76 22.27
N VAL A 102 7.29 -0.40 22.65
CA VAL A 102 6.97 -0.69 24.06
C VAL A 102 8.16 -1.21 24.86
N ALA A 103 9.23 -1.67 24.21
CA ALA A 103 10.39 -2.29 24.85
C ALA A 103 10.99 -1.50 26.04
N PRO A 104 11.10 -0.15 26.00
CA PRO A 104 11.63 0.62 27.14
C PRO A 104 10.82 0.51 28.43
N ALA A 105 9.52 0.22 28.31
CA ALA A 105 8.57 0.12 29.43
C ALA A 105 8.39 -1.31 29.97
N VAL A 106 8.83 -2.34 29.22
CA VAL A 106 8.65 -3.74 29.61
C VAL A 106 9.61 -4.12 30.73
N THR A 107 9.08 -4.69 31.82
CA THR A 107 9.88 -5.32 32.87
C THR A 107 9.88 -6.84 32.67
N PRO A 108 11.04 -7.46 32.37
CA PRO A 108 11.13 -8.91 32.12
C PRO A 108 10.60 -9.74 33.28
N GLY A 109 9.80 -10.77 32.98
CA GLY A 109 9.25 -11.68 34.01
C GLY A 109 8.12 -11.09 34.86
N HIS A 110 7.75 -9.82 34.66
CA HIS A 110 6.74 -9.13 35.46
C HIS A 110 5.60 -8.58 34.59
N THR A 111 5.91 -7.70 33.64
CA THR A 111 4.90 -7.01 32.84
C THR A 111 4.16 -7.98 31.90
N ALA A 112 2.83 -8.00 31.96
CA ALA A 112 2.01 -8.68 30.95
C ALA A 112 1.66 -7.72 29.80
N ILE A 113 1.80 -8.17 28.56
CA ILE A 113 1.53 -7.36 27.37
C ILE A 113 0.19 -7.79 26.77
N VAL A 114 -0.80 -6.89 26.75
CA VAL A 114 -2.17 -7.14 26.28
C VAL A 114 -2.36 -6.57 24.89
N LEU A 115 -2.64 -7.41 23.91
CA LEU A 115 -2.80 -7.06 22.51
C LEU A 115 -4.28 -7.02 22.12
N ILE A 116 -4.90 -5.82 22.17
CA ILE A 116 -6.30 -5.60 21.74
C ILE A 116 -6.39 -5.38 20.21
N GLN A 117 -5.26 -5.47 19.51
CA GLN A 117 -5.17 -5.26 18.07
C GLN A 117 -5.87 -6.37 17.27
N ASN A 118 -6.39 -6.02 16.09
CA ASN A 118 -6.92 -6.99 15.12
C ASN A 118 -5.80 -7.80 14.45
N GLY A 119 -6.14 -9.00 13.97
CA GLY A 119 -5.26 -9.85 13.15
C GLY A 119 -5.01 -11.23 13.77
N LEU A 120 -4.22 -12.06 13.09
CA LEU A 120 -3.69 -13.33 13.59
C LEU A 120 -2.18 -13.25 13.74
N ASN A 121 -1.62 -14.12 14.58
CA ASN A 121 -0.17 -14.26 14.78
C ASN A 121 0.53 -12.96 15.26
N ILE A 122 -0.24 -12.04 15.87
CA ILE A 122 0.26 -10.73 16.31
C ILE A 122 1.16 -10.85 17.54
N GLU A 123 1.06 -11.96 18.27
CA GLU A 123 1.81 -12.30 19.46
C GLU A 123 3.23 -12.77 19.15
N ARG A 124 3.48 -13.35 17.97
CA ARG A 124 4.76 -14.00 17.66
C ARG A 124 5.96 -13.07 17.82
N PRO A 125 5.93 -11.81 17.33
CA PRO A 125 7.03 -10.88 17.53
C PRO A 125 7.24 -10.52 19.02
N PHE A 126 6.16 -10.40 19.79
CA PHE A 126 6.23 -10.11 21.23
C PHE A 126 6.79 -11.29 22.03
N ILE A 127 6.37 -12.53 21.73
CA ILE A 127 6.91 -13.73 22.38
C ILE A 127 8.41 -13.86 22.07
N HIS A 128 8.81 -13.59 20.83
CA HIS A 128 10.22 -13.64 20.43
C HIS A 128 11.08 -12.59 21.16
N GLN A 129 10.60 -11.35 21.28
CA GLN A 129 11.35 -10.26 21.90
C GLN A 129 11.29 -10.26 23.43
N PHE A 130 10.17 -10.71 24.01
CA PHE A 130 9.92 -10.74 25.44
C PHE A 130 9.59 -12.18 25.91
N PRO A 131 10.51 -13.14 25.76
CA PRO A 131 10.24 -14.55 26.02
C PRO A 131 9.87 -14.83 27.47
N ASN A 132 10.23 -13.97 28.41
CA ASN A 132 9.92 -14.15 29.84
C ASN A 132 8.61 -13.46 30.26
N ASN A 133 7.86 -12.85 29.34
CA ASN A 133 6.66 -12.07 29.65
C ASN A 133 5.40 -12.79 29.16
N VAL A 134 4.30 -12.61 29.89
CA VAL A 134 3.00 -13.12 29.47
C VAL A 134 2.46 -12.22 28.36
N ILE A 135 2.04 -12.81 27.25
CA ILE A 135 1.36 -12.10 26.17
C ILE A 135 -0.12 -12.48 26.19
N VAL A 136 -0.99 -11.49 26.36
CA VAL A 136 -2.44 -11.64 26.51
C VAL A 136 -3.12 -11.17 25.23
N SER A 137 -3.98 -12.01 24.66
CA SER A 137 -4.87 -11.67 23.56
C SER A 137 -6.08 -10.89 24.06
N GLY A 138 -6.39 -9.77 23.41
CA GLY A 138 -7.64 -9.05 23.55
C GLY A 138 -8.42 -9.04 22.25
N ILE A 139 -9.63 -9.60 22.27
CA ILE A 139 -10.48 -9.79 21.10
C ILE A 139 -11.70 -8.89 21.27
N SER A 140 -11.55 -7.62 20.88
CA SER A 140 -12.57 -6.59 21.06
C SER A 140 -13.64 -6.62 19.95
N ARG A 141 -14.91 -6.67 20.31
CA ARG A 141 -16.08 -6.54 19.44
C ARG A 141 -16.86 -5.29 19.87
N ILE A 142 -16.47 -4.16 19.29
CA ILE A 142 -16.93 -2.81 19.66
C ILE A 142 -16.97 -1.93 18.40
N ASP A 143 -17.88 -0.96 18.37
CA ASP A 143 -17.78 0.21 17.49
C ASP A 143 -17.49 1.44 18.33
N ALA A 144 -16.21 1.82 18.36
CA ALA A 144 -15.74 3.05 18.97
C ALA A 144 -14.71 3.71 18.07
N HIS A 145 -14.92 4.98 17.73
CA HIS A 145 -14.04 5.74 16.86
C HIS A 145 -13.91 7.19 17.32
N GLU A 146 -12.82 7.81 16.89
CA GLU A 146 -12.55 9.22 17.14
C GLU A 146 -13.15 10.05 15.99
N VAL A 147 -14.07 10.95 16.31
CA VAL A 147 -14.77 11.82 15.35
C VAL A 147 -14.13 13.20 15.22
N ALA A 148 -13.37 13.61 16.23
CA ALA A 148 -12.51 14.79 16.25
C ALA A 148 -11.43 14.59 17.32
N HIS A 149 -10.34 15.36 17.29
CA HIS A 149 -9.26 15.26 18.29
C HIS A 149 -9.81 15.31 19.72
N GLY A 150 -9.64 14.22 20.47
CA GLY A 150 -10.13 14.08 21.84
C GLY A 150 -11.64 13.85 21.99
N VAL A 151 -12.37 13.58 20.90
CA VAL A 151 -13.81 13.31 20.90
C VAL A 151 -14.08 11.88 20.40
N ILE A 152 -14.53 11.03 21.31
CA ILE A 152 -14.80 9.61 21.07
C ILE A 152 -16.30 9.39 20.94
N GLU A 153 -16.70 8.65 19.91
CA GLU A 153 -18.04 8.14 19.70
C GLU A 153 -18.02 6.62 19.84
N HIS A 154 -18.78 6.09 20.80
CA HIS A 154 -18.89 4.67 21.13
C HIS A 154 -20.35 4.24 20.94
N LYS A 155 -20.60 3.50 19.85
CA LYS A 155 -21.94 3.19 19.32
C LYS A 155 -22.43 1.81 19.71
N GLN A 156 -21.54 0.84 19.82
CA GLN A 156 -21.88 -0.55 20.13
C GLN A 156 -21.20 -0.99 21.40
N ASN A 157 -21.94 -1.74 22.23
CA ASN A 157 -21.46 -2.27 23.51
C ASN A 157 -20.06 -2.90 23.40
N ASP A 158 -19.19 -2.54 24.35
CA ASP A 158 -17.86 -3.14 24.49
C ASP A 158 -17.98 -4.59 24.98
N VAL A 159 -17.64 -5.52 24.07
CA VAL A 159 -17.48 -6.93 24.36
C VAL A 159 -16.02 -7.31 24.09
N LEU A 160 -15.28 -7.60 25.17
CA LEU A 160 -13.86 -7.91 25.12
C LEU A 160 -13.62 -9.33 25.64
N HIS A 161 -13.15 -10.22 24.77
CA HIS A 161 -12.66 -11.53 25.22
C HIS A 161 -11.16 -11.46 25.47
N ILE A 162 -10.72 -12.01 26.60
CA ILE A 162 -9.35 -11.98 27.07
C ILE A 162 -8.85 -13.40 27.35
N GLY A 163 -7.67 -13.74 26.87
CA GLY A 163 -6.97 -14.94 27.30
C GLY A 163 -5.49 -14.85 26.96
N ALA A 164 -4.68 -15.77 27.47
CA ALA A 164 -3.26 -15.76 27.18
C ALA A 164 -2.94 -16.48 25.86
N PHE A 165 -2.06 -15.90 25.06
CA PHE A 165 -1.40 -16.66 24.00
C PHE A 165 -0.45 -17.68 24.62
N ASN A 166 -0.25 -18.82 23.97
CA ASN A 166 0.67 -19.83 24.47
C ASN A 166 2.13 -19.38 24.29
N ASN A 167 2.74 -18.89 25.37
CA ASN A 167 4.19 -18.71 25.44
C ASN A 167 4.84 -19.99 26.00
N PRO A 168 5.61 -20.76 25.20
CA PRO A 168 6.13 -22.07 25.59
C PRO A 168 7.19 -22.02 26.70
N THR A 169 7.78 -20.85 26.96
CA THR A 169 8.79 -20.66 28.02
C THR A 169 8.16 -20.47 29.41
N LEU A 170 6.85 -20.24 29.49
CA LEU A 170 6.14 -19.91 30.72
C LEU A 170 5.14 -20.99 31.10
N HIS A 171 4.99 -21.24 32.40
CA HIS A 171 4.00 -22.18 32.89
C HIS A 171 2.57 -21.67 32.60
N SER A 172 1.71 -22.52 32.04
CA SER A 172 0.34 -22.16 31.61
C SER A 172 -0.48 -21.43 32.69
N LYS A 173 -0.44 -21.92 33.93
CA LYS A 173 -1.08 -21.28 35.09
C LYS A 173 -0.69 -19.81 35.33
N VAL A 174 0.56 -19.42 35.06
CA VAL A 174 1.02 -18.02 35.21
C VAL A 174 0.37 -17.14 34.15
N GLN A 175 0.33 -17.65 32.92
CA GLN A 175 -0.24 -16.95 31.77
C GLN A 175 -1.76 -16.78 31.95
N GLU A 176 -2.45 -17.85 32.36
CA GLU A 176 -3.87 -17.86 32.70
C GLU A 176 -4.20 -16.91 33.87
N ALA A 177 -3.38 -16.88 34.92
CA ALA A 177 -3.59 -15.99 36.06
C ALA A 177 -3.52 -14.50 35.66
N ALA A 178 -2.54 -14.12 34.83
CA ALA A 178 -2.44 -12.75 34.33
C ALA A 178 -3.65 -12.37 33.46
N ALA A 179 -4.09 -13.25 32.55
CA ALA A 179 -5.28 -12.99 31.74
C ALA A 179 -6.56 -12.85 32.60
N LYS A 180 -6.76 -13.73 33.60
CA LYS A 180 -7.90 -13.66 34.52
C LYS A 180 -7.87 -12.40 35.40
N ARG A 181 -6.68 -11.99 35.86
CA ARG A 181 -6.51 -10.75 36.61
C ARG A 181 -6.86 -9.54 35.75
N PHE A 182 -6.45 -9.51 34.48
CA PHE A 182 -6.84 -8.43 33.56
C PHE A 182 -8.36 -8.36 33.38
N VAL A 183 -9.04 -9.50 33.23
CA VAL A 183 -10.52 -9.57 33.18
C VAL A 183 -11.15 -8.98 34.43
N GLU A 184 -10.63 -9.31 35.61
CA GLU A 184 -11.13 -8.77 36.89
C GLU A 184 -11.03 -7.23 36.94
N ILE A 185 -9.87 -6.69 36.58
CA ILE A 185 -9.60 -5.24 36.58
C ILE A 185 -10.54 -4.53 35.60
N TYR A 186 -10.65 -5.04 34.37
CA TYR A 186 -11.46 -4.43 33.31
C TYR A 186 -12.97 -4.52 33.60
N SER A 187 -13.45 -5.67 34.08
CA SER A 187 -14.87 -5.90 34.38
C SER A 187 -15.36 -5.15 35.61
N LYS A 188 -14.47 -4.74 36.53
CA LYS A 188 -14.84 -4.05 37.76
C LYS A 188 -15.59 -2.72 37.52
N GLY A 189 -15.39 -2.09 36.36
CA GLY A 189 -16.13 -0.90 35.95
C GLY A 189 -17.64 -1.10 35.77
N GLY A 190 -18.11 -2.36 35.67
CA GLY A 190 -19.52 -2.76 35.78
C GLY A 190 -20.42 -2.43 34.59
N LYS A 191 -19.89 -1.84 33.51
CA LYS A 191 -20.66 -1.41 32.32
C LYS A 191 -20.33 -2.17 31.03
N THR A 192 -19.22 -2.89 31.01
CA THR A 192 -18.68 -3.61 29.84
C THR A 192 -18.84 -5.11 30.03
N THR A 193 -18.80 -5.87 28.93
CA THR A 193 -18.71 -7.34 28.96
C THR A 193 -17.27 -7.72 28.68
N CYS A 194 -16.52 -8.08 29.71
CA CYS A 194 -15.17 -8.62 29.56
C CYS A 194 -15.09 -10.04 30.10
N LEU A 195 -14.77 -10.99 29.22
CA LEU A 195 -14.86 -12.43 29.50
C LEU A 195 -13.49 -13.10 29.34
N TYR A 196 -13.20 -14.06 30.23
CA TYR A 196 -12.04 -14.92 30.06
C TYR A 196 -12.32 -15.99 29.01
N GLN A 197 -11.44 -16.10 28.02
CA GLN A 197 -11.50 -17.05 26.93
C GLN A 197 -10.25 -17.95 26.96
N PRO A 198 -10.38 -19.24 27.30
CA PRO A 198 -9.24 -20.14 27.41
C PRO A 198 -8.62 -20.49 26.04
N ASP A 199 -9.46 -20.62 24.99
CA ASP A 199 -9.01 -20.83 23.62
C ASP A 199 -9.13 -19.52 22.83
N VAL A 200 -8.09 -18.69 22.96
CA VAL A 200 -8.03 -17.39 22.29
C VAL A 200 -7.83 -17.52 20.79
N ASP A 201 -7.12 -18.55 20.34
CA ASP A 201 -6.82 -18.71 18.92
C ASP A 201 -8.10 -19.06 18.15
N LEU A 202 -8.93 -19.96 18.68
CA LEU A 202 -10.25 -20.27 18.11
C LEU A 202 -11.14 -19.02 18.03
N ASP A 203 -11.15 -18.20 19.09
CA ASP A 203 -11.96 -16.97 19.10
C ASP A 203 -11.41 -15.89 18.13
N ARG A 204 -10.09 -15.82 17.94
CA ARG A 204 -9.47 -14.95 16.92
C ARG A 204 -9.82 -15.42 15.51
N TRP A 205 -9.79 -16.72 15.24
CA TRP A 205 -10.24 -17.29 13.96
C TRP A 205 -11.72 -17.00 13.71
N SER A 206 -12.57 -17.14 14.73
CA SER A 206 -13.98 -16.79 14.66
C SER A 206 -14.19 -15.32 14.25
N LYS A 207 -13.48 -14.38 14.91
CA LYS A 207 -13.51 -12.97 14.54
C LYS A 207 -12.91 -12.69 13.16
N LEU A 208 -11.93 -13.48 12.72
CA LEU A 208 -11.30 -13.32 11.42
C LEU A 208 -12.28 -13.58 10.27
N VAL A 209 -13.29 -14.44 10.46
CA VAL A 209 -14.36 -14.67 9.47
C VAL A 209 -14.95 -13.34 9.01
N TYR A 210 -15.22 -12.41 9.93
CA TYR A 210 -15.64 -11.04 9.60
C TYR A 210 -14.48 -10.17 9.09
N ASN A 211 -13.36 -10.13 9.82
CA ASN A 211 -12.26 -9.20 9.56
C ASN A 211 -11.51 -9.44 8.24
N ALA A 212 -11.57 -10.65 7.67
CA ALA A 212 -10.97 -11.00 6.39
C ALA A 212 -11.98 -11.04 5.23
N SER A 213 -13.28 -10.87 5.51
CA SER A 213 -14.33 -10.80 4.48
C SER A 213 -14.93 -9.39 4.41
N PHE A 214 -15.89 -9.05 5.27
CA PHE A 214 -16.60 -7.77 5.26
C PHE A 214 -15.65 -6.57 5.33
N ASN A 215 -14.66 -6.56 6.23
CA ASN A 215 -13.73 -5.42 6.36
C ASN A 215 -13.06 -5.03 5.03
N PRO A 216 -12.27 -5.91 4.37
CA PRO A 216 -11.60 -5.56 3.12
C PRO A 216 -12.58 -5.36 1.95
N ILE A 217 -13.64 -6.16 1.86
CA ILE A 217 -14.61 -6.06 0.76
C ILE A 217 -15.38 -4.73 0.82
N CYS A 218 -15.81 -4.31 2.00
CA CYS A 218 -16.46 -3.00 2.20
C CYS A 218 -15.49 -1.85 1.93
N ALA A 219 -14.22 -1.98 2.37
CA ALA A 219 -13.20 -0.97 2.08
C ALA A 219 -12.92 -0.80 0.57
N LEU A 220 -12.80 -1.91 -0.17
CA LEU A 220 -12.54 -1.90 -1.61
C LEU A 220 -13.75 -1.38 -2.41
N SER A 221 -14.96 -1.85 -2.07
CA SER A 221 -16.19 -1.44 -2.75
C SER A 221 -16.69 -0.06 -2.34
N ARG A 222 -16.24 0.46 -1.19
CA ARG A 222 -16.75 1.66 -0.52
C ARG A 222 -18.24 1.58 -0.18
N LEU A 223 -18.76 0.38 0.02
CA LEU A 223 -20.13 0.11 0.46
C LEU A 223 -20.13 -0.35 1.91
N ASN A 224 -21.09 0.10 2.71
CA ASN A 224 -21.28 -0.42 4.06
C ASN A 224 -21.89 -1.85 4.03
N THR A 225 -21.91 -2.56 5.17
CA THR A 225 -22.33 -3.98 5.20
C THR A 225 -23.78 -4.19 4.76
N GLY A 226 -24.68 -3.26 5.08
CA GLY A 226 -26.08 -3.31 4.66
C GLY A 226 -26.26 -3.03 3.16
N GLU A 227 -25.54 -2.03 2.62
CA GLU A 227 -25.49 -1.76 1.18
C GLU A 227 -24.95 -2.93 0.39
N LEU A 228 -23.86 -3.54 0.88
CA LEU A 228 -23.25 -4.71 0.27
C LEU A 228 -24.24 -5.88 0.20
N GLN A 229 -25.01 -6.10 1.27
CA GLN A 229 -26.06 -7.11 1.30
C GLN A 229 -27.22 -6.79 0.36
N ARG A 230 -27.63 -5.52 0.23
CA ARG A 230 -28.67 -5.10 -0.72
C ARG A 230 -28.32 -5.36 -2.18
N THR A 231 -27.04 -5.46 -2.53
CA THR A 231 -26.64 -5.85 -3.89
C THR A 231 -27.07 -7.28 -4.27
N GLY A 232 -27.36 -8.13 -3.27
CA GLY A 232 -27.79 -9.51 -3.41
C GLY A 232 -26.69 -10.47 -3.88
N ARG A 233 -25.85 -10.07 -4.85
CA ARG A 233 -24.83 -10.95 -5.46
C ARG A 233 -23.53 -10.98 -4.67
N VAL A 234 -23.05 -9.83 -4.20
CA VAL A 234 -21.68 -9.71 -3.67
C VAL A 234 -21.48 -10.55 -2.41
N VAL A 235 -22.53 -10.73 -1.61
CA VAL A 235 -22.49 -11.60 -0.42
C VAL A 235 -22.19 -13.04 -0.83
N ASP A 236 -22.97 -13.57 -1.79
CA ASP A 236 -22.84 -14.97 -2.23
C ASP A 236 -21.60 -15.22 -3.10
N THR A 237 -21.19 -14.24 -3.90
CA THR A 237 -20.08 -14.39 -4.85
C THR A 237 -18.72 -13.98 -4.29
N LEU A 238 -18.67 -13.21 -3.21
CA LEU A 238 -17.40 -12.68 -2.68
C LEU A 238 -17.27 -12.83 -1.16
N VAL A 239 -18.27 -12.41 -0.37
CA VAL A 239 -18.18 -12.44 1.10
C VAL A 239 -18.17 -13.86 1.64
N ILE A 240 -19.17 -14.66 1.29
CA ILE A 240 -19.29 -16.06 1.75
C ILE A 240 -18.12 -16.91 1.24
N PRO A 241 -17.68 -16.81 -0.04
CA PRO A 241 -16.45 -17.47 -0.49
C PRO A 241 -15.21 -17.09 0.35
N ALA A 242 -15.00 -15.79 0.62
CA ALA A 242 -13.90 -15.36 1.48
C ALA A 242 -14.01 -15.93 2.91
N MET A 243 -15.21 -15.97 3.49
CA MET A 243 -15.45 -16.63 4.78
C MET A 243 -15.12 -18.13 4.73
N LYS A 244 -15.52 -18.83 3.66
CA LYS A 244 -15.21 -20.26 3.46
C LYS A 244 -13.71 -20.51 3.35
N GLU A 245 -12.95 -19.61 2.71
CA GLU A 245 -11.49 -19.68 2.69
C GLU A 245 -10.92 -19.55 4.11
N VAL A 246 -11.40 -18.58 4.91
CA VAL A 246 -10.99 -18.44 6.32
C VAL A 246 -11.27 -19.73 7.10
N LEU A 247 -12.45 -20.33 6.95
CA LEU A 247 -12.82 -21.60 7.60
C LEU A 247 -11.91 -22.75 7.16
N ALA A 248 -11.60 -22.85 5.87
CA ALA A 248 -10.72 -23.88 5.34
C ALA A 248 -9.29 -23.76 5.91
N VAL A 249 -8.77 -22.53 6.01
CA VAL A 249 -7.46 -22.27 6.62
C VAL A 249 -7.49 -22.54 8.12
N ALA A 250 -8.51 -22.08 8.84
CA ALA A 250 -8.68 -22.32 10.28
C ALA A 250 -8.68 -23.82 10.59
N LYS A 251 -9.47 -24.61 9.83
CA LYS A 251 -9.54 -26.07 9.99
C LYS A 251 -8.19 -26.74 9.75
N ARG A 252 -7.42 -26.29 8.74
CA ARG A 252 -6.06 -26.79 8.48
C ARG A 252 -5.05 -26.37 9.54
N ALA A 253 -5.27 -25.23 10.20
CA ALA A 253 -4.49 -24.76 11.33
C ALA A 253 -4.87 -25.43 12.67
N GLY A 254 -5.87 -26.32 12.67
CA GLY A 254 -6.30 -27.06 13.87
C GLY A 254 -7.48 -26.44 14.62
N TYR A 255 -8.12 -25.41 14.05
CA TYR A 255 -9.23 -24.70 14.67
C TYR A 255 -10.52 -24.94 13.89
N GLU A 256 -11.40 -25.78 14.44
CA GLU A 256 -12.69 -26.09 13.82
C GLU A 256 -13.75 -25.11 14.30
N LEU A 257 -14.17 -24.21 13.40
CA LEU A 257 -15.20 -23.20 13.68
C LEU A 257 -16.61 -23.82 13.53
N PRO A 258 -17.62 -23.31 14.26
CA PRO A 258 -19.00 -23.80 14.16
C PRO A 258 -19.55 -23.70 12.73
N GLU A 259 -20.34 -24.69 12.31
CA GLU A 259 -20.90 -24.74 10.95
C GLU A 259 -21.79 -23.53 10.61
N ASN A 260 -22.47 -22.97 11.60
CA ASN A 260 -23.36 -21.82 11.44
C ASN A 260 -22.64 -20.46 11.46
N ILE A 261 -21.31 -20.42 11.66
CA ILE A 261 -20.57 -19.16 11.85
C ILE A 261 -20.70 -18.19 10.67
N ILE A 262 -20.84 -18.70 9.44
CA ILE A 262 -21.06 -17.86 8.25
C ILE A 262 -22.40 -17.14 8.37
N ASN A 263 -23.46 -17.89 8.66
CA ASN A 263 -24.81 -17.33 8.81
C ASN A 263 -24.85 -16.34 9.98
N ASP A 264 -24.26 -16.71 11.12
CA ASP A 264 -24.18 -15.83 12.28
C ASP A 264 -23.44 -14.52 11.95
N THR A 265 -22.33 -14.61 11.22
CA THR A 265 -21.52 -13.43 10.85
C THR A 265 -22.29 -12.52 9.89
N VAL A 266 -22.97 -13.07 8.88
CA VAL A 266 -23.81 -12.28 7.96
C VAL A 266 -24.97 -11.64 8.72
N ASN A 267 -25.70 -12.43 9.52
CA ASN A 267 -26.87 -11.95 10.27
C ASN A 267 -26.53 -10.95 11.38
N SER A 268 -25.29 -10.98 11.90
CA SER A 268 -24.80 -9.97 12.86
C SER A 268 -24.65 -8.56 12.27
N ASN A 269 -24.87 -8.40 10.96
CA ASN A 269 -24.87 -7.13 10.26
C ASN A 269 -26.24 -6.95 9.58
N PRO A 270 -27.28 -6.50 10.30
CA PRO A 270 -28.61 -6.36 9.71
C PRO A 270 -28.59 -5.45 8.48
N ILE A 271 -29.34 -5.81 7.44
CA ILE A 271 -29.37 -5.06 6.17
C ILE A 271 -29.76 -3.59 6.37
N ASP A 272 -30.63 -3.34 7.35
CA ASP A 272 -31.15 -2.01 7.67
C ASP A 272 -30.14 -1.14 8.43
N GLU A 273 -29.08 -1.75 8.98
CA GLU A 273 -28.02 -1.04 9.66
C GLU A 273 -26.87 -0.73 8.69
N SER A 274 -26.59 0.57 8.51
CA SER A 274 -25.51 1.04 7.64
C SER A 274 -24.14 0.96 8.32
N ILE A 275 -23.76 -0.24 8.79
CA ILE A 275 -22.53 -0.47 9.55
C ILE A 275 -21.34 -0.34 8.61
N THR A 276 -20.49 0.65 8.86
CA THR A 276 -19.25 0.87 8.11
C THR A 276 -18.09 0.19 8.83
N PRO A 277 -17.46 -0.86 8.27
CA PRO A 277 -16.42 -1.58 8.98
C PRO A 277 -15.14 -0.75 9.16
N SER A 278 -14.34 -1.10 10.17
CA SER A 278 -13.20 -0.28 10.61
C SER A 278 -12.17 0.03 9.52
N MET A 279 -11.91 -0.90 8.60
CA MET A 279 -10.96 -0.72 7.49
C MET A 279 -11.47 0.31 6.48
N GLN A 280 -12.78 0.32 6.19
CA GLN A 280 -13.39 1.34 5.33
C GLN A 280 -13.37 2.72 5.99
N ILE A 281 -13.66 2.80 7.30
CA ILE A 281 -13.53 4.05 8.05
C ILE A 281 -12.10 4.58 7.94
N ASP A 282 -11.09 3.72 8.08
CA ASP A 282 -9.68 4.13 7.95
C ASP A 282 -9.35 4.64 6.53
N LEU A 283 -9.87 4.00 5.49
CA LEU A 283 -9.73 4.46 4.11
C LEU A 283 -10.38 5.84 3.88
N GLU A 284 -11.54 6.08 4.50
CA GLU A 284 -12.29 7.34 4.33
C GLU A 284 -11.79 8.49 5.20
N LYS A 285 -11.03 8.23 6.28
CA LYS A 285 -10.55 9.26 7.22
C LYS A 285 -9.85 10.45 6.55
N PRO A 286 -8.89 10.29 5.63
CA PRO A 286 -8.24 11.42 4.97
C PRO A 286 -9.23 12.31 4.22
N TRP A 287 -10.21 11.69 3.57
CA TRP A 287 -11.30 12.35 2.87
C TRP A 287 -12.26 13.09 3.82
N ARG A 288 -12.68 12.44 4.91
CA ARG A 288 -13.59 13.04 5.91
C ARG A 288 -12.95 14.26 6.57
N VAL A 289 -11.66 14.17 6.94
CA VAL A 289 -10.89 15.30 7.49
C VAL A 289 -10.75 16.43 6.45
N ALA A 290 -10.50 16.11 5.18
CA ALA A 290 -10.46 17.12 4.11
C ALA A 290 -11.81 17.79 3.86
N ARG A 291 -12.92 17.04 3.91
CA ARG A 291 -14.30 17.57 3.79
C ARG A 291 -14.69 18.45 4.96
N GLN A 292 -14.34 18.06 6.18
CA GLN A 292 -14.65 18.81 7.40
C GLN A 292 -13.84 20.12 7.45
N ARG A 293 -12.59 20.12 6.98
CA ARG A 293 -11.81 21.35 6.75
C ARG A 293 -12.43 22.28 5.69
N ARG A 294 -13.25 21.74 4.77
CA ARG A 294 -13.95 22.49 3.71
C ARG A 294 -15.41 22.81 4.04
N GLY A 295 -15.92 22.48 5.24
CA GLY A 295 -17.28 22.82 5.68
C GLY A 295 -18.41 22.07 4.98
N LEU A 296 -18.15 20.91 4.36
CA LEU A 296 -19.17 20.15 3.63
C LEU A 296 -19.77 19.03 4.51
N HIS A 297 -21.07 19.11 4.81
CA HIS A 297 -21.83 18.07 5.54
C HIS A 297 -22.32 16.95 4.61
N PRO A 298 -22.56 15.71 5.10
CA PRO A 298 -22.96 14.59 4.26
C PRO A 298 -24.48 14.53 4.04
N GLU A 299 -24.89 14.37 2.78
CA GLU A 299 -26.22 13.84 2.40
C GLU A 299 -26.09 12.39 1.91
N PRO A 300 -27.08 11.50 2.18
CA PRO A 300 -27.07 10.13 1.70
C PRO A 300 -27.46 10.04 0.22
N ARG A 301 -26.70 9.27 -0.58
CA ARG A 301 -27.04 8.94 -1.97
C ARG A 301 -27.57 7.51 -2.06
N SER A 302 -28.78 7.34 -2.56
CA SER A 302 -29.36 6.05 -2.97
C SER A 302 -28.96 5.71 -4.41
N ILE A 303 -28.46 4.50 -4.67
CA ILE A 303 -28.17 4.00 -6.02
C ILE A 303 -29.03 2.74 -6.25
N GLU A 304 -29.87 2.77 -7.28
CA GLU A 304 -30.65 1.62 -7.75
C GLU A 304 -29.80 0.66 -8.60
N VAL A 305 -29.99 -0.65 -8.42
CA VAL A 305 -29.23 -1.73 -9.09
C VAL A 305 -30.17 -2.52 -10.02
N PRO A 306 -29.82 -2.73 -11.31
CA PRO A 306 -30.51 -3.70 -12.18
C PRO A 306 -29.97 -5.14 -12.02
N ARG A 307 -30.87 -6.13 -12.16
CA ARG A 307 -30.65 -7.57 -11.96
C ARG A 307 -30.01 -8.31 -13.17
N PRO A 308 -29.54 -9.57 -12.98
CA PRO A 308 -28.54 -10.22 -13.85
C PRO A 308 -29.05 -11.40 -14.69
N ASN A 309 -28.32 -11.72 -15.76
CA ASN A 309 -28.43 -12.99 -16.48
C ASN A 309 -27.17 -13.86 -16.35
N GLU A 310 -27.43 -15.16 -16.49
CA GLU A 310 -26.70 -16.35 -16.05
C GLU A 310 -25.58 -16.84 -16.99
N ALA A 311 -24.69 -17.68 -16.43
CA ALA A 311 -24.05 -18.89 -17.00
C ALA A 311 -22.64 -19.06 -16.39
N THR A 312 -22.46 -19.86 -15.32
CA THR A 312 -22.10 -21.30 -15.31
C THR A 312 -20.84 -21.67 -16.10
N GLY A 313 -19.83 -22.19 -15.40
CA GLY A 313 -18.63 -22.76 -16.04
C GLY A 313 -17.56 -23.23 -15.06
N ASN A 314 -17.90 -24.23 -14.27
CA ASN A 314 -17.06 -24.96 -13.31
C ASN A 314 -16.02 -25.82 -14.04
N HIS A 315 -14.74 -25.87 -13.63
CA HIS A 315 -13.86 -27.04 -13.75
C HIS A 315 -12.64 -26.93 -12.82
N GLY A 316 -12.64 -27.73 -11.76
CA GLY A 316 -11.47 -27.99 -10.92
C GLY A 316 -10.82 -29.35 -11.21
N TRP A 317 -9.56 -29.51 -10.77
CA TRP A 317 -8.85 -30.79 -10.53
C TRP A 317 -7.85 -30.52 -9.37
N VAL A 318 -8.12 -30.93 -8.12
CA VAL A 318 -7.82 -32.22 -7.47
C VAL A 318 -6.33 -32.59 -7.35
N VAL A 319 -5.73 -32.12 -6.26
CA VAL A 319 -4.85 -32.74 -5.23
C VAL A 319 -4.34 -34.18 -5.45
N ARG A 320 -3.05 -34.46 -5.15
CA ARG A 320 -2.60 -35.39 -4.05
C ARG A 320 -1.05 -35.58 -3.92
N PRO A 321 -0.55 -36.09 -2.76
CA PRO A 321 0.71 -35.71 -2.11
C PRO A 321 1.67 -36.90 -1.86
N ALA A 322 2.81 -36.62 -1.20
CA ALA A 322 3.63 -37.47 -0.29
C ALA A 322 5.11 -37.05 -0.47
N SER A 323 6.04 -37.07 0.50
CA SER A 323 6.11 -37.50 1.89
C SER A 323 7.50 -37.10 2.44
N THR A 324 7.59 -36.92 3.77
CA THR A 324 8.70 -37.21 4.72
C THR A 324 10.09 -37.55 4.14
N ASP A 325 11.24 -37.08 4.66
CA ASP A 325 11.68 -37.17 6.06
C ASP A 325 13.06 -36.49 6.27
N GLU A 326 13.50 -36.47 7.53
CA GLU A 326 14.86 -36.28 8.07
C GLU A 326 15.31 -34.89 8.54
N SER A 327 15.07 -34.66 9.84
CA SER A 327 15.81 -33.82 10.75
C SER A 327 17.26 -34.30 10.95
N LYS A 328 18.24 -33.38 10.88
CA LYS A 328 19.53 -33.53 11.59
C LYS A 328 19.88 -32.25 12.36
N HIS A 329 20.04 -32.45 13.67
CA HIS A 329 20.53 -31.48 14.65
C HIS A 329 21.89 -30.89 14.26
N TYR A 330 22.06 -29.59 14.48
CA TYR A 330 23.38 -28.97 14.64
C TYR A 330 23.45 -28.21 15.96
N THR A 331 24.42 -28.62 16.76
CA THR A 331 24.88 -28.04 18.03
C THR A 331 25.59 -26.70 17.79
N SER A 332 25.41 -25.76 18.72
CA SER A 332 26.13 -24.46 18.73
C SER A 332 27.64 -24.64 18.85
N PRO A 333 28.45 -23.84 18.14
CA PRO A 333 29.85 -23.66 18.48
C PRO A 333 30.09 -22.39 19.34
N ALA A 334 31.00 -22.55 20.30
CA ALA A 334 31.57 -21.54 21.18
C ALA A 334 32.47 -20.53 20.41
N PRO A 335 32.82 -19.37 21.01
CA PRO A 335 33.44 -18.26 20.30
C PRO A 335 34.95 -18.46 20.09
N SER A 336 35.43 -18.00 18.93
CA SER A 336 36.83 -17.99 18.50
C SER A 336 37.26 -16.56 18.14
N PRO A 337 38.57 -16.26 18.13
CA PRO A 337 39.14 -15.00 18.60
C PRO A 337 39.16 -13.86 17.58
N GLN A 338 39.29 -12.64 18.12
CA GLN A 338 39.47 -11.38 17.41
C GLN A 338 40.54 -11.46 16.32
N ALA A 339 40.13 -11.20 15.07
CA ALA A 339 41.00 -10.86 13.97
C ALA A 339 40.84 -9.36 13.67
N SER A 340 41.95 -8.64 13.75
CA SER A 340 42.10 -7.28 13.26
C SER A 340 41.91 -7.24 11.74
N GLY A 341 40.80 -6.70 11.29
CA GLY A 341 40.51 -6.36 9.90
C GLY A 341 39.40 -5.31 9.90
N ALA A 342 39.59 -4.21 9.17
CA ALA A 342 38.60 -3.13 9.07
C ALA A 342 37.21 -3.73 8.78
N ALA A 343 36.23 -3.37 9.60
CA ALA A 343 34.86 -3.81 9.42
C ALA A 343 34.37 -3.43 8.00
N PRO A 344 33.61 -4.30 7.30
CA PRO A 344 33.05 -3.93 6.02
C PRO A 344 32.08 -2.76 6.25
N ASN A 345 32.44 -1.59 5.73
CA ASN A 345 31.60 -0.40 5.73
C ASN A 345 30.47 -0.64 4.72
N LEU A 346 29.46 -1.41 5.11
CA LEU A 346 28.21 -1.53 4.35
C LEU A 346 27.61 -0.13 4.24
N GLY A 347 27.50 0.40 3.02
CA GLY A 347 26.94 1.73 2.77
C GLY A 347 25.52 1.79 3.32
N SER A 348 25.34 2.44 4.47
CA SER A 348 24.02 2.54 5.12
C SER A 348 22.96 3.14 4.20
N LEU A 349 23.36 4.03 3.29
CA LEU A 349 22.50 4.61 2.26
C LEU A 349 22.11 3.58 1.19
N ASP A 350 23.06 2.78 0.70
CA ASP A 350 22.80 1.77 -0.33
C ASP A 350 21.78 0.73 0.16
N LEU A 351 21.90 0.33 1.44
CA LEU A 351 20.94 -0.57 2.09
C LEU A 351 19.56 0.06 2.25
N GLU A 352 19.49 1.33 2.64
CA GLU A 352 18.22 2.08 2.71
C GLU A 352 17.54 2.16 1.33
N LEU A 353 18.29 2.51 0.29
CA LEU A 353 17.79 2.63 -1.07
C LEU A 353 17.36 1.28 -1.65
N MET A 354 18.14 0.22 -1.41
CA MET A 354 17.75 -1.14 -1.77
C MET A 354 16.46 -1.57 -1.06
N HIS A 355 16.36 -1.31 0.24
CA HIS A 355 15.16 -1.58 1.02
C HIS A 355 13.96 -0.82 0.45
N ASN A 356 14.10 0.49 0.24
CA ASN A 356 13.05 1.34 -0.35
C ASN A 356 12.61 0.84 -1.73
N PHE A 357 13.52 0.32 -2.55
CA PHE A 357 13.15 -0.23 -3.85
C PHE A 357 12.23 -1.44 -3.71
N CYS A 358 12.60 -2.37 -2.82
CA CYS A 358 11.88 -3.62 -2.58
C CYS A 358 10.59 -3.48 -1.75
N THR A 359 10.37 -2.35 -1.08
CA THR A 359 9.18 -2.11 -0.24
C THR A 359 8.24 -1.07 -0.83
N SER A 360 8.75 -0.07 -1.54
CA SER A 360 7.96 1.09 -1.98
C SER A 360 8.11 1.39 -3.47
N THR A 361 9.35 1.53 -3.99
CA THR A 361 9.56 1.96 -5.38
C THR A 361 8.97 1.00 -6.39
N TYR A 362 9.15 -0.32 -6.21
CA TYR A 362 8.64 -1.34 -7.13
C TYR A 362 7.12 -1.23 -7.37
N ALA A 363 6.37 -0.83 -6.35
CA ALA A 363 4.92 -0.73 -6.40
C ALA A 363 4.45 0.44 -7.29
N THR A 364 5.35 1.38 -7.60
CA THR A 364 5.09 2.55 -8.46
C THR A 364 5.50 2.33 -9.92
N LEU A 365 6.12 1.19 -10.26
CA LEU A 365 6.62 0.90 -11.60
C LEU A 365 5.59 0.21 -12.51
N SER A 366 4.45 -0.25 -11.98
CA SER A 366 3.35 -0.81 -12.77
C SER A 366 2.10 -0.95 -11.90
N ASN A 367 0.91 -0.88 -12.51
CA ASN A 367 -0.34 -1.21 -11.83
C ASN A 367 -0.52 -2.74 -11.69
N ASP A 368 0.09 -3.51 -12.58
CA ASP A 368 -0.03 -4.96 -12.63
C ASP A 368 0.77 -5.65 -11.53
N SER A 369 0.11 -6.50 -10.75
CA SER A 369 0.71 -7.22 -9.64
C SER A 369 1.85 -8.16 -10.06
N VAL A 370 1.72 -8.83 -11.22
CA VAL A 370 2.75 -9.74 -11.73
C VAL A 370 3.99 -8.97 -12.15
N ILE A 371 3.81 -7.81 -12.77
CA ILE A 371 4.93 -6.94 -13.17
C ILE A 371 5.58 -6.30 -11.93
N ARG A 372 4.81 -5.92 -10.91
CA ARG A 372 5.35 -5.45 -9.63
C ARG A 372 6.22 -6.51 -8.95
N ASP A 373 5.75 -7.76 -8.89
CA ASP A 373 6.52 -8.85 -8.28
C ASP A 373 7.78 -9.20 -9.09
N LEU A 374 7.73 -9.08 -10.42
CA LEU A 374 8.91 -9.17 -11.29
C LEU A 374 9.98 -8.17 -10.85
N TRP A 375 9.63 -6.89 -10.71
CA TRP A 375 10.56 -5.84 -10.28
C TRP A 375 11.08 -6.06 -8.86
N ARG A 376 10.19 -6.39 -7.92
CA ARG A 376 10.52 -6.58 -6.51
C ARG A 376 11.51 -7.73 -6.28
N ILE A 377 11.31 -8.85 -6.95
CA ILE A 377 11.99 -10.12 -6.62
C ILE A 377 13.00 -10.48 -7.70
N ARG A 378 12.53 -10.67 -8.93
CA ARG A 378 13.33 -11.28 -9.99
C ARG A 378 14.37 -10.32 -10.54
N ILE A 379 14.00 -9.06 -10.78
CA ILE A 379 14.93 -8.05 -11.30
C ILE A 379 15.96 -7.64 -10.26
N VAL A 380 15.56 -7.44 -9.00
CA VAL A 380 16.53 -7.17 -7.91
C VAL A 380 17.53 -8.31 -7.79
N ARG A 381 17.08 -9.58 -7.82
CA ARG A 381 17.98 -10.74 -7.78
C ARG A 381 18.92 -10.84 -8.97
N LEU A 382 18.45 -10.47 -10.16
CA LEU A 382 19.30 -10.35 -11.35
C LEU A 382 20.37 -9.27 -11.15
N CYS A 383 19.97 -8.09 -10.65
CA CYS A 383 20.87 -6.96 -10.46
C CYS A 383 21.91 -7.17 -9.35
N LEU A 384 21.65 -8.02 -8.35
CA LEU A 384 22.62 -8.33 -7.29
C LEU A 384 23.96 -8.87 -7.81
N ASN A 385 23.98 -9.45 -9.01
CA ASN A 385 25.20 -9.98 -9.63
C ASN A 385 25.78 -9.03 -10.69
N CYS A 386 25.34 -7.77 -10.74
CA CYS A 386 25.71 -6.83 -11.78
C CYS A 386 25.73 -5.38 -11.28
N ASP A 387 26.93 -4.84 -11.14
CA ASP A 387 27.17 -3.54 -10.51
C ASP A 387 26.40 -2.38 -11.16
N TYR A 388 26.43 -2.24 -12.49
CA TYR A 388 25.73 -1.14 -13.16
C TYR A 388 24.21 -1.25 -13.08
N ALA A 389 23.66 -2.47 -13.15
CA ALA A 389 22.22 -2.69 -13.01
C ALA A 389 21.78 -2.40 -11.57
N MET A 390 22.60 -2.78 -10.59
CA MET A 390 22.37 -2.46 -9.18
C MET A 390 22.40 -0.96 -8.92
N LEU A 391 23.39 -0.24 -9.44
CA LEU A 391 23.48 1.21 -9.31
C LEU A 391 22.27 1.91 -9.93
N ALA A 392 21.71 1.40 -11.03
CA ALA A 392 20.47 1.91 -11.60
C ALA A 392 19.23 1.64 -10.73
N VAL A 393 19.16 0.50 -10.04
CA VAL A 393 18.11 0.25 -9.01
C VAL A 393 18.20 1.29 -7.90
N LEU A 394 19.41 1.54 -7.39
CA LEU A 394 19.65 2.51 -6.33
C LEU A 394 19.35 3.94 -6.78
N SER A 395 19.67 4.32 -8.03
CA SER A 395 19.39 5.67 -8.55
C SER A 395 17.89 5.95 -8.64
N VAL A 396 17.11 5.02 -9.19
CA VAL A 396 15.64 5.15 -9.27
C VAL A 396 15.03 5.19 -7.85
N SER A 397 15.53 4.37 -6.94
CA SER A 397 15.08 4.37 -5.55
C SER A 397 15.38 5.70 -4.83
N ALA A 398 16.55 6.29 -5.07
CA ALA A 398 16.93 7.57 -4.51
C ALA A 398 16.04 8.70 -5.02
N LEU A 399 15.71 8.73 -6.32
CA LEU A 399 14.76 9.68 -6.86
C LEU A 399 13.37 9.51 -6.26
N HIS A 400 12.90 8.27 -6.13
CA HIS A 400 11.62 7.97 -5.51
C HIS A 400 11.57 8.52 -4.08
N LEU A 401 12.57 8.21 -3.26
CA LEU A 401 12.64 8.68 -1.88
C LEU A 401 12.77 10.21 -1.78
N SER A 402 13.50 10.84 -2.70
CA SER A 402 13.66 12.31 -2.77
C SER A 402 12.33 13.05 -2.99
N HIS A 403 11.38 12.40 -3.67
CA HIS A 403 10.06 12.97 -3.92
C HIS A 403 9.28 13.17 -2.60
N PHE A 404 9.37 12.18 -1.71
CA PHE A 404 8.62 12.13 -0.45
C PHE A 404 9.39 12.68 0.77
N SER A 405 10.70 12.90 0.65
CA SER A 405 11.52 13.51 1.70
C SER A 405 11.81 14.98 1.42
N VAL A 406 11.26 15.89 2.22
CA VAL A 406 11.52 17.34 2.07
C VAL A 406 12.94 17.71 2.52
N GLU A 407 13.39 17.15 3.65
CA GLU A 407 14.68 17.48 4.28
C GLU A 407 15.88 16.92 3.52
N ARG A 408 15.76 15.74 2.92
CA ARG A 408 16.86 15.03 2.22
C ARG A 408 16.76 15.09 0.70
N ARG A 409 15.83 15.89 0.16
CA ARG A 409 15.52 15.93 -1.28
C ARG A 409 16.76 16.12 -2.14
N GLU A 410 17.49 17.22 -1.93
CA GLU A 410 18.66 17.57 -2.74
C GLU A 410 19.77 16.53 -2.64
N PHE A 411 20.07 16.09 -1.42
CA PHE A 411 21.04 15.03 -1.17
C PHE A 411 20.70 13.74 -1.92
N LEU A 412 19.45 13.28 -1.85
CA LEU A 412 19.00 12.06 -2.51
C LEU A 412 19.00 12.21 -4.05
N ARG A 413 18.65 13.39 -4.58
CA ARG A 413 18.75 13.67 -6.02
C ARG A 413 20.19 13.64 -6.50
N GLU A 414 21.11 14.28 -5.78
CA GLU A 414 22.54 14.27 -6.10
C GLU A 414 23.13 12.86 -6.06
N ARG A 415 22.70 12.05 -5.08
CA ARG A 415 23.08 10.62 -5.01
C ARG A 415 22.52 9.82 -6.18
N ALA A 416 21.26 10.05 -6.57
CA ALA A 416 20.70 9.41 -7.75
C ALA A 416 21.50 9.71 -9.02
N ILE A 417 21.88 10.98 -9.23
CA ILE A 417 22.72 11.41 -10.35
C ILE A 417 24.07 10.70 -10.32
N THR A 418 24.71 10.64 -9.15
CA THR A 418 26.00 9.97 -8.98
C THR A 418 25.92 8.49 -9.34
N TYR A 419 24.95 7.76 -8.78
CA TYR A 419 24.77 6.34 -9.08
C TYR A 419 24.45 6.10 -10.54
N HIS A 420 23.59 6.91 -11.15
CA HIS A 420 23.22 6.74 -12.55
C HIS A 420 24.40 7.01 -13.49
N ASN A 421 25.18 8.07 -13.27
CA ASN A 421 26.37 8.36 -14.07
C ASN A 421 27.42 7.25 -13.96
N GLN A 422 27.62 6.71 -12.76
CA GLN A 422 28.51 5.58 -12.54
C GLN A 422 27.99 4.31 -13.24
N ALA A 423 26.69 4.03 -13.14
CA ALA A 423 26.05 2.92 -13.81
C ALA A 423 26.24 3.01 -15.34
N LEU A 424 25.99 4.19 -15.92
CA LEU A 424 26.14 4.46 -17.35
C LEU A 424 27.60 4.27 -17.81
N SER A 425 28.56 4.80 -17.05
CA SER A 425 29.99 4.66 -17.35
C SER A 425 30.44 3.19 -17.37
N ILE A 426 29.92 2.36 -16.46
CA ILE A 426 30.25 0.93 -16.43
C ILE A 426 29.51 0.19 -17.56
N ALA A 427 28.22 0.48 -17.74
CA ALA A 427 27.37 -0.19 -18.73
C ALA A 427 27.86 0.03 -20.17
N ALA A 428 28.43 1.19 -20.49
CA ALA A 428 28.95 1.50 -21.83
C ALA A 428 29.89 0.40 -22.37
N GLY A 429 30.84 -0.08 -21.56
CA GLY A 429 31.75 -1.15 -21.97
C GLY A 429 31.06 -2.50 -22.21
N PHE A 430 29.93 -2.76 -21.54
CA PHE A 430 29.14 -3.98 -21.75
C PHE A 430 28.17 -3.88 -22.93
N ILE A 431 27.72 -2.67 -23.27
CA ILE A 431 26.93 -2.40 -24.47
C ILE A 431 27.79 -2.69 -25.71
N ASP A 432 29.02 -2.17 -25.74
CA ASP A 432 29.97 -2.42 -26.83
C ASP A 432 30.36 -3.91 -26.93
N ALA A 433 30.43 -4.60 -25.79
CA ALA A 433 30.73 -6.04 -25.68
C ALA A 433 29.48 -6.91 -25.51
N TYR A 434 28.37 -6.55 -26.16
CA TYR A 434 27.09 -7.25 -26.08
C TYR A 434 27.24 -8.77 -26.30
N ASN A 435 26.57 -9.56 -25.44
CA ASN A 435 26.39 -11.00 -25.62
C ASN A 435 25.17 -11.53 -24.84
N GLU A 436 24.77 -12.78 -25.08
CA GLU A 436 23.59 -13.37 -24.43
C GLU A 436 23.68 -13.42 -22.89
N LYS A 437 24.88 -13.42 -22.29
CA LYS A 437 25.05 -13.47 -20.83
C LYS A 437 24.78 -12.11 -20.16
N ASN A 438 25.08 -11.01 -20.85
CA ASN A 438 24.85 -9.66 -20.32
C ASN A 438 23.50 -9.06 -20.78
N ALA A 439 22.83 -9.67 -21.75
CA ALA A 439 21.61 -9.15 -22.35
C ALA A 439 20.50 -8.81 -21.34
N GLN A 440 20.24 -9.70 -20.37
CA GLN A 440 19.20 -9.46 -19.35
C GLN A 440 19.55 -8.31 -18.41
N HIS A 441 20.83 -8.14 -18.06
CA HIS A 441 21.30 -7.06 -17.20
C HIS A 441 21.24 -5.71 -17.91
N LEU A 442 21.66 -5.66 -19.17
CA LEU A 442 21.54 -4.47 -20.02
C LEU A 442 20.08 -4.06 -20.22
N PHE A 443 19.17 -5.02 -20.36
CA PHE A 443 17.73 -4.72 -20.45
C PHE A 443 17.14 -4.20 -19.14
N ALA A 444 17.54 -4.76 -18.00
CA ALA A 444 17.14 -4.22 -16.70
C ALA A 444 17.64 -2.77 -16.54
N PHE A 445 18.91 -2.54 -16.88
CA PHE A 445 19.53 -1.22 -16.85
C PHE A 445 18.83 -0.22 -17.79
N SER A 446 18.45 -0.62 -19.01
CA SER A 446 17.78 0.28 -19.96
C SER A 446 16.40 0.72 -19.46
N ILE A 447 15.60 -0.19 -18.90
CA ILE A 447 14.28 0.16 -18.37
C ILE A 447 14.42 1.05 -17.12
N LEU A 448 15.36 0.75 -16.23
CA LEU A 448 15.62 1.60 -15.06
C LEU A 448 16.13 2.99 -15.45
N THR A 449 16.89 3.09 -16.53
CA THR A 449 17.34 4.37 -17.10
C THR A 449 16.18 5.19 -17.65
N ILE A 450 15.18 4.53 -18.26
CA ILE A 450 13.94 5.20 -18.69
C ILE A 450 13.20 5.77 -17.46
N TYR A 451 13.02 5.00 -16.39
CA TYR A 451 12.41 5.51 -15.16
C TYR A 451 13.19 6.64 -14.50
N TYR A 452 14.52 6.51 -14.47
CA TYR A 452 15.40 7.58 -14.00
C TYR A 452 15.19 8.86 -14.82
N SER A 453 15.13 8.76 -16.15
CA SER A 453 14.92 9.90 -17.04
C SER A 453 13.53 10.51 -16.87
N PHE A 454 12.47 9.71 -16.70
CA PHE A 454 11.15 10.26 -16.40
C PHE A 454 11.16 11.04 -15.09
N ALA A 455 11.77 10.48 -14.04
CA ALA A 455 11.80 11.08 -12.71
C ALA A 455 12.63 12.36 -12.61
N GLN A 456 13.39 12.72 -13.65
CA GLN A 456 14.02 14.03 -13.73
C GLN A 456 12.97 15.12 -13.92
N THR A 457 13.25 16.28 -13.34
CA THR A 457 12.41 17.46 -13.52
C THR A 457 12.83 18.12 -14.83
N PRO A 458 11.90 18.41 -15.76
CA PRO A 458 12.25 19.10 -16.99
C PRO A 458 12.80 20.49 -16.68
N GLU A 459 13.90 20.84 -17.34
CA GLU A 459 14.50 22.17 -17.25
C GLU A 459 13.77 23.15 -18.18
N HIS A 460 13.94 24.45 -17.95
CA HIS A 460 13.24 25.47 -18.74
C HIS A 460 13.61 25.41 -20.23
N ASP A 461 14.89 25.12 -20.51
CA ASP A 461 15.44 25.14 -21.86
C ASP A 461 15.20 23.83 -22.63
N ASP A 462 14.74 22.78 -21.94
CA ASP A 462 14.40 21.49 -22.56
C ASP A 462 13.33 21.65 -23.65
N GLY A 463 13.60 21.08 -24.82
CA GLY A 463 12.68 21.08 -25.96
C GLY A 463 11.41 20.24 -25.70
N PRO A 464 10.41 20.31 -26.60
CA PRO A 464 9.20 19.51 -26.51
C PRO A 464 9.45 18.00 -26.70
N TYR A 465 10.67 17.60 -27.08
CA TYR A 465 11.10 16.22 -27.32
C TYR A 465 11.94 15.67 -26.15
N PRO A 466 11.35 14.90 -25.22
CA PRO A 466 12.03 14.50 -24.00
C PRO A 466 13.10 13.43 -24.22
N PRO A 467 14.19 13.40 -23.42
CA PRO A 467 15.26 12.40 -23.53
C PRO A 467 14.77 10.94 -23.42
N TRP A 468 13.72 10.69 -22.63
CA TRP A 468 13.17 9.35 -22.46
C TRP A 468 12.54 8.78 -23.74
N VAL A 469 12.17 9.62 -24.72
CA VAL A 469 11.67 9.12 -26.03
C VAL A 469 12.78 8.37 -26.77
N VAL A 470 14.00 8.92 -26.77
CA VAL A 470 15.19 8.30 -27.37
C VAL A 470 15.54 7.00 -26.65
N LEU A 471 15.47 7.01 -25.32
CA LEU A 471 15.75 5.83 -24.49
C LEU A 471 14.76 4.69 -24.75
N ILE A 472 13.47 5.00 -24.92
CA ILE A 472 12.46 4.00 -25.28
C ILE A 472 12.77 3.39 -26.65
N LYS A 473 13.14 4.20 -27.65
CA LYS A 473 13.55 3.71 -28.97
C LYS A 473 14.76 2.77 -28.86
N GLY A 474 15.80 3.16 -28.13
CA GLY A 474 16.96 2.30 -27.88
C GLY A 474 16.58 0.98 -27.18
N CYS A 475 15.70 1.04 -26.18
CA CYS A 475 15.22 -0.13 -25.46
C CYS A 475 14.41 -1.09 -26.37
N THR A 476 13.64 -0.57 -27.33
CA THR A 476 12.90 -1.40 -28.28
C THR A 476 13.80 -2.12 -29.28
N SER A 477 14.78 -1.42 -29.85
CA SER A 477 15.77 -2.05 -30.73
C SER A 477 16.59 -3.11 -29.99
N PHE A 478 16.92 -2.86 -28.72
CA PHE A 478 17.58 -3.84 -27.88
C PHE A 478 16.69 -5.07 -27.60
N MET A 479 15.40 -4.86 -27.33
CA MET A 479 14.44 -5.94 -27.12
C MET A 479 14.32 -6.85 -28.36
N GLU A 480 14.31 -6.27 -29.56
CA GLU A 480 14.31 -7.02 -30.82
C GLU A 480 15.59 -7.84 -30.99
N LEU A 481 16.75 -7.26 -30.68
CA LEU A 481 18.05 -7.92 -30.74
C LEU A 481 18.17 -9.09 -29.76
N ALA A 482 17.69 -8.93 -28.52
CA ALA A 482 17.87 -9.89 -27.43
C ALA A 482 16.62 -10.77 -27.16
N GLN A 483 15.66 -10.81 -28.09
CA GLN A 483 14.33 -11.36 -27.85
C GLN A 483 14.35 -12.79 -27.29
N SER A 484 15.15 -13.70 -27.87
CA SER A 484 15.24 -15.10 -27.44
C SER A 484 15.72 -15.22 -25.99
N THR A 485 16.78 -14.50 -25.64
CA THR A 485 17.37 -14.48 -24.30
C THR A 485 16.44 -13.85 -23.26
N LEU A 486 15.71 -12.81 -23.63
CA LEU A 486 14.76 -12.13 -22.73
C LEU A 486 13.51 -12.99 -22.48
N LEU A 487 13.00 -13.69 -23.50
CA LEU A 487 11.87 -14.63 -23.37
C LEU A 487 12.23 -15.87 -22.54
N GLY A 488 13.49 -16.31 -22.56
CA GLY A 488 13.99 -17.37 -21.66
C GLY A 488 14.26 -16.90 -20.23
N GLY A 489 14.11 -15.61 -19.95
CA GLY A 489 14.53 -14.95 -18.72
C GLY A 489 13.41 -14.45 -17.82
N PRO A 490 13.77 -13.64 -16.80
CA PRO A 490 12.79 -13.07 -15.87
C PRO A 490 11.80 -12.13 -16.56
N PHE A 491 12.17 -11.51 -17.69
CA PHE A 491 11.34 -10.57 -18.45
C PHE A 491 10.24 -11.23 -19.30
N SER A 492 10.19 -12.56 -19.36
CA SER A 492 9.18 -13.31 -20.12
C SER A 492 7.74 -12.85 -19.86
N ALA A 493 7.37 -12.60 -18.59
CA ALA A 493 6.04 -12.13 -18.22
C ALA A 493 5.74 -10.72 -18.77
N LEU A 494 6.71 -9.80 -18.66
CA LEU A 494 6.59 -8.44 -19.20
C LEU A 494 6.42 -8.46 -20.72
N LEU A 495 7.22 -9.27 -21.43
CA LEU A 495 7.16 -9.38 -22.88
C LEU A 495 5.87 -10.03 -23.38
N HIS A 496 5.37 -11.08 -22.71
CA HIS A 496 4.08 -11.68 -23.05
C HIS A 496 2.94 -10.69 -22.86
N LYS A 497 2.96 -9.93 -21.76
CA LYS A 497 1.97 -8.89 -21.52
C LYS A 497 2.04 -7.82 -22.61
N ALA A 498 3.23 -7.29 -22.91
CA ALA A 498 3.42 -6.28 -23.93
C ALA A 498 2.91 -6.74 -25.30
N ARG A 499 3.23 -7.97 -25.71
CA ARG A 499 2.71 -8.57 -26.95
C ARG A 499 1.18 -8.66 -26.93
N LYS A 500 0.58 -9.22 -25.87
CA LYS A 500 -0.89 -9.31 -25.75
C LYS A 500 -1.55 -7.94 -25.86
N ARG A 501 -0.97 -6.92 -25.24
CA ARG A 501 -1.49 -5.54 -25.31
C ARG A 501 -1.32 -4.95 -26.71
N LEU A 502 -0.20 -5.23 -27.40
CA LEU A 502 0.01 -4.84 -28.78
C LEU A 502 -1.02 -5.48 -29.73
N ASP A 503 -1.34 -6.76 -29.55
CA ASP A 503 -2.34 -7.47 -30.36
C ASP A 503 -3.74 -6.85 -30.23
N LEU A 504 -4.09 -6.33 -29.05
CA LEU A 504 -5.36 -5.62 -28.84
C LEU A 504 -5.45 -4.33 -29.66
N ARG A 505 -4.34 -3.66 -29.95
CA ARG A 505 -4.34 -2.44 -30.79
C ARG A 505 -4.70 -2.71 -32.24
N LEU A 506 -4.47 -3.94 -32.71
CA LEU A 506 -4.83 -4.35 -34.06
C LEU A 506 -6.35 -4.50 -34.21
N GLN A 507 -7.12 -4.44 -33.12
CA GLN A 507 -8.58 -4.49 -33.16
C GLN A 507 -9.16 -3.14 -33.60
N THR A 508 -10.30 -3.21 -34.29
CA THR A 508 -11.07 -2.01 -34.65
C THR A 508 -11.92 -1.59 -33.46
N PHE A 509 -11.64 -0.41 -32.92
CA PHE A 509 -12.40 0.22 -31.85
C PHE A 509 -13.61 0.99 -32.40
N LYS A 510 -14.67 1.11 -31.60
CA LYS A 510 -15.94 1.69 -32.05
C LYS A 510 -15.85 3.20 -32.21
N THR A 511 -15.07 3.85 -31.34
CA THR A 511 -14.96 5.30 -31.31
C THR A 511 -13.70 5.73 -32.04
N ASP A 512 -13.86 6.78 -32.84
CA ASP A 512 -12.74 7.39 -33.54
C ASP A 512 -12.32 8.70 -32.88
N TYR A 513 -11.44 8.59 -31.90
CA TYR A 513 -10.97 9.70 -31.07
C TYR A 513 -10.12 10.70 -31.87
N MET A 514 -9.58 10.28 -33.02
CA MET A 514 -8.57 11.05 -33.76
C MET A 514 -9.08 11.67 -35.07
N GLN A 515 -10.41 11.72 -35.28
CA GLN A 515 -11.00 12.19 -36.53
C GLN A 515 -10.56 13.61 -36.89
N GLN A 516 -10.62 14.53 -35.93
CA GLN A 516 -10.20 15.93 -36.13
C GLN A 516 -8.72 16.05 -36.47
N LEU A 517 -7.86 15.23 -35.84
CA LEU A 517 -6.42 15.26 -36.04
C LEU A 517 -6.02 14.71 -37.42
N ARG A 518 -6.72 13.69 -37.92
CA ARG A 518 -6.53 13.22 -39.30
C ARG A 518 -6.91 14.29 -40.32
N GLN A 519 -8.05 14.96 -40.12
CA GLN A 519 -8.46 16.05 -41.01
C GLN A 519 -7.44 17.19 -41.03
N PHE A 520 -6.92 17.58 -39.86
CA PHE A 520 -5.86 18.58 -39.75
C PHE A 520 -4.62 18.21 -40.58
N VAL A 521 -4.13 16.97 -40.45
CA VAL A 521 -2.98 16.49 -41.22
C VAL A 521 -3.28 16.45 -42.72
N ASP A 522 -4.49 16.04 -43.10
CA ASP A 522 -4.91 16.01 -44.50
C ASP A 522 -4.90 17.40 -45.17
N GLU A 523 -5.22 18.43 -44.41
CA GLU A 523 -5.24 19.82 -44.88
C GLU A 523 -3.84 20.43 -44.94
N ARG A 524 -2.94 20.05 -44.02
CA ARG A 524 -1.63 20.72 -43.83
C ARG A 524 -0.46 20.01 -44.49
N VAL A 525 -0.42 18.68 -44.44
CA VAL A 525 0.73 17.90 -44.92
C VAL A 525 0.50 17.47 -46.35
N THR A 526 0.88 18.29 -47.34
CA THR A 526 0.61 18.01 -48.77
C THR A 526 1.46 16.87 -49.35
N ASP A 527 2.62 16.62 -48.78
CA ASP A 527 3.50 15.53 -49.20
C ASP A 527 2.90 14.18 -48.79
N LEU A 528 2.65 13.30 -49.77
CA LEU A 528 1.93 12.05 -49.56
C LEU A 528 2.70 11.05 -48.70
N GLU A 529 4.03 10.99 -48.82
CA GLU A 529 4.86 10.07 -48.04
C GLU A 529 4.93 10.49 -46.58
N ARG A 530 5.14 11.79 -46.31
CA ARG A 530 5.09 12.34 -44.96
C ARG A 530 3.72 12.17 -44.36
N ARG A 531 2.65 12.50 -45.10
CA ARG A 531 1.27 12.35 -44.64
C ARG A 531 0.95 10.92 -44.22
N ALA A 532 1.44 9.92 -44.95
CA ALA A 532 1.29 8.51 -44.56
C ALA A 532 1.90 8.23 -43.18
N ILE A 533 3.11 8.74 -42.91
CA ILE A 533 3.77 8.58 -41.60
C ILE A 533 2.95 9.24 -40.47
N TYR A 534 2.36 10.42 -40.73
CA TYR A 534 1.47 11.08 -39.77
C TYR A 534 0.19 10.26 -39.54
N HIS A 535 -0.44 9.74 -40.61
CA HIS A 535 -1.63 8.90 -40.48
C HIS A 535 -1.35 7.62 -39.69
N ASP A 536 -0.21 6.97 -39.90
CA ASP A 536 0.20 5.78 -39.15
C ASP A 536 0.34 6.10 -37.65
N ALA A 537 0.97 7.23 -37.32
CA ALA A 537 1.09 7.69 -35.93
C ALA A 537 -0.27 8.02 -35.29
N ILE A 538 -1.16 8.67 -36.04
CA ILE A 538 -2.50 9.02 -35.58
C ILE A 538 -3.37 7.75 -35.43
N GLN A 539 -3.24 6.79 -36.33
CA GLN A 539 -3.92 5.50 -36.23
C GLN A 539 -3.43 4.74 -34.99
N ALA A 540 -2.13 4.67 -34.77
CA ALA A 540 -1.56 4.05 -33.57
C ALA A 540 -2.03 4.77 -32.29
N LEU A 541 -2.21 6.10 -32.34
CA LEU A 541 -2.75 6.87 -31.23
C LEU A 541 -4.22 6.52 -30.99
N ASN A 542 -5.05 6.49 -32.03
CA ASN A 542 -6.45 6.09 -31.94
C ASN A 542 -6.62 4.68 -31.35
N GLN A 543 -5.81 3.73 -31.80
CA GLN A 543 -5.79 2.38 -31.25
C GLN A 543 -5.38 2.36 -29.78
N THR A 544 -4.45 3.23 -29.38
CA THR A 544 -4.05 3.37 -27.98
C THR A 544 -5.18 3.93 -27.12
N TYR A 545 -5.91 4.94 -27.60
CA TYR A 545 -7.13 5.43 -26.94
C TYR A 545 -8.23 4.37 -26.86
N GLY A 546 -8.45 3.60 -27.93
CA GLY A 546 -9.39 2.49 -27.91
C GLY A 546 -9.03 1.42 -26.88
N VAL A 547 -7.74 1.06 -26.82
CA VAL A 547 -7.22 0.18 -25.77
C VAL A 547 -7.38 0.76 -24.36
N PHE A 548 -7.29 2.09 -24.21
CA PHE A 548 -7.37 2.77 -22.92
C PHE A 548 -8.82 2.97 -22.43
N HIS A 549 -9.77 3.18 -23.33
CA HIS A 549 -11.16 3.52 -23.00
C HIS A 549 -12.17 2.40 -23.25
N GLU A 550 -11.92 1.49 -24.20
CA GLU A 550 -12.90 0.48 -24.62
C GLU A 550 -12.56 -0.94 -24.15
N VAL A 551 -11.33 -1.19 -23.69
CA VAL A 551 -10.92 -2.51 -23.19
C VAL A 551 -11.02 -2.56 -21.67
N GLU A 552 -11.73 -3.56 -21.16
CA GLU A 552 -11.81 -3.82 -19.71
C GLU A 552 -10.46 -4.29 -19.15
N GLY A 553 -10.02 -3.69 -18.05
CA GLY A 553 -8.79 -4.01 -17.34
C GLY A 553 -8.10 -2.78 -16.78
N GLU A 554 -7.02 -2.99 -16.03
CA GLU A 554 -6.18 -1.87 -15.56
C GLU A 554 -5.27 -1.40 -16.68
N ASN A 555 -5.34 -0.10 -17.01
CA ASN A 555 -4.41 0.54 -17.92
C ASN A 555 -3.00 0.56 -17.30
N ASP A 556 -2.00 0.17 -18.08
CA ASP A 556 -0.60 0.09 -17.65
C ASP A 556 0.30 0.94 -18.54
N LEU A 557 1.53 1.19 -18.09
CA LEU A 557 2.49 2.07 -18.77
C LEU A 557 2.86 1.57 -20.16
N VAL A 558 2.94 0.25 -20.31
CA VAL A 558 3.14 -0.40 -21.60
C VAL A 558 2.10 0.08 -22.61
N ASP A 559 0.90 0.45 -22.17
CA ASP A 559 -0.15 0.82 -23.10
C ASP A 559 0.05 2.16 -23.76
N ILE A 560 0.52 3.14 -22.98
CA ILE A 560 0.70 4.49 -23.45
C ILE A 560 2.03 4.57 -24.21
N PHE A 561 3.10 4.03 -23.64
CA PHE A 561 4.43 4.12 -24.25
C PHE A 561 4.58 3.23 -25.51
N SER A 562 3.71 2.24 -25.73
CA SER A 562 3.65 1.50 -27.00
C SER A 562 3.40 2.40 -28.21
N TRP A 563 2.70 3.53 -28.03
CA TRP A 563 2.50 4.49 -29.12
C TRP A 563 3.83 5.01 -29.66
N LEU A 564 4.80 5.32 -28.80
CA LEU A 564 6.12 5.81 -29.22
C LEU A 564 6.90 4.77 -30.04
N VAL A 565 6.66 3.49 -29.76
CA VAL A 565 7.27 2.38 -30.50
C VAL A 565 6.68 2.29 -31.91
N LEU A 566 5.35 2.40 -32.01
CA LEU A 566 4.61 2.34 -33.27
C LEU A 566 4.82 3.59 -34.13
N ALA A 567 4.93 4.76 -33.51
CA ALA A 567 5.11 6.05 -34.16
C ALA A 567 6.59 6.43 -34.36
N LYS A 568 7.52 5.47 -34.32
CA LYS A 568 8.98 5.72 -34.34
C LYS A 568 9.48 6.59 -35.51
N ASP A 569 8.84 6.46 -36.67
CA ASP A 569 9.20 7.20 -37.89
C ASP A 569 8.59 8.60 -37.91
N PHE A 570 7.48 8.80 -37.20
CA PHE A 570 6.86 10.10 -36.98
C PHE A 570 7.64 10.95 -35.97
N LEU A 571 8.25 10.33 -34.95
CA LEU A 571 8.98 11.04 -33.89
C LEU A 571 10.15 11.91 -34.38
N LYS A 572 10.67 11.69 -35.59
CA LYS A 572 11.67 12.58 -36.19
C LYS A 572 11.11 13.98 -36.43
N PHE A 573 9.85 14.09 -36.85
CA PHE A 573 9.17 15.37 -37.08
C PHE A 573 8.92 16.12 -35.78
N VAL A 574 8.69 15.38 -34.68
CA VAL A 574 8.60 15.97 -33.34
C VAL A 574 9.96 16.50 -32.89
N ALA A 575 11.04 15.75 -33.15
CA ALA A 575 12.40 16.18 -32.83
C ALA A 575 12.85 17.40 -33.66
N ASP A 576 12.38 17.50 -34.90
CA ASP A 576 12.57 18.66 -35.78
C ASP A 576 11.62 19.83 -35.42
N GLU A 577 10.82 19.69 -34.36
CA GLU A 577 9.84 20.66 -33.87
C GLU A 577 8.83 21.13 -34.95
N GLU A 578 8.47 20.24 -35.88
CA GLU A 578 7.44 20.54 -36.88
C GLU A 578 6.09 20.83 -36.21
N GLU A 579 5.46 21.94 -36.57
CA GLU A 579 4.26 22.41 -35.91
C GLU A 579 3.12 21.38 -35.94
N GLU A 580 2.90 20.73 -37.09
CA GLU A 580 1.89 19.68 -37.23
C GLU A 580 2.18 18.47 -36.32
N ALA A 581 3.45 18.11 -36.17
CA ALA A 581 3.86 17.01 -35.30
C ALA A 581 3.67 17.35 -33.83
N LEU A 582 3.92 18.61 -33.44
CA LEU A 582 3.68 19.09 -32.08
C LEU A 582 2.19 19.09 -31.74
N VAL A 583 1.30 19.42 -32.69
CA VAL A 583 -0.15 19.26 -32.49
C VAL A 583 -0.50 17.79 -32.24
N VAL A 584 0.01 16.85 -33.03
CA VAL A 584 -0.22 15.40 -32.78
C VAL A 584 0.33 14.95 -31.42
N LEU A 585 1.51 15.45 -31.01
CA LEU A 585 2.10 15.15 -29.71
C LEU A 585 1.23 15.62 -28.53
N SER A 586 0.48 16.72 -28.67
CA SER A 586 -0.42 17.20 -27.62
C SER A 586 -1.51 16.17 -27.26
N TYR A 587 -1.98 15.39 -28.23
CA TYR A 587 -2.96 14.32 -28.00
C TYR A 587 -2.34 13.13 -27.27
N PHE A 588 -1.02 12.90 -27.41
CA PHE A 588 -0.30 11.94 -26.57
C PHE A 588 -0.13 12.45 -25.13
N CYS A 589 0.03 13.76 -24.93
CA CYS A 589 0.13 14.36 -23.60
C CYS A 589 -1.13 14.13 -22.75
N VAL A 590 -2.31 14.06 -23.37
CA VAL A 590 -3.56 13.70 -22.70
C VAL A 590 -3.48 12.28 -22.11
N LEU A 591 -2.98 11.30 -22.88
CA LEU A 591 -2.78 9.93 -22.37
C LEU A 591 -1.82 9.91 -21.19
N LEU A 592 -0.71 10.66 -21.28
CA LEU A 592 0.23 10.81 -20.17
C LEU A 592 -0.43 11.43 -18.93
N HIS A 593 -1.31 12.41 -19.09
CA HIS A 593 -2.03 13.06 -17.99
C HIS A 593 -3.02 12.11 -17.30
N LYS A 594 -3.68 11.23 -18.06
CA LYS A 594 -4.63 10.26 -17.51
C LYS A 594 -3.98 9.14 -16.69
N LEU A 595 -2.64 9.02 -16.70
CA LEU A 595 -1.94 8.13 -15.76
C LEU A 595 -2.08 8.66 -14.33
N PRO A 596 -2.69 7.89 -13.41
CA PRO A 596 -2.94 8.38 -12.06
C PRO A 596 -1.63 8.59 -11.30
N GLY A 597 -1.37 9.84 -10.89
CA GLY A 597 -0.50 10.19 -9.75
C GLY A 597 0.93 9.64 -9.77
N GLN A 598 1.49 9.35 -10.95
CA GLN A 598 2.85 8.80 -11.05
C GLN A 598 3.89 9.87 -10.72
N TRP A 599 4.58 9.70 -9.59
CA TRP A 599 5.56 10.66 -9.08
C TRP A 599 6.67 10.96 -10.11
N TRP A 600 7.04 9.97 -10.91
CA TRP A 600 8.09 10.03 -11.92
C TRP A 600 7.64 10.67 -13.25
N LEU A 601 6.39 11.10 -13.43
CA LEU A 601 5.97 11.93 -14.60
C LEU A 601 5.60 13.37 -14.21
N ASN A 602 5.78 13.72 -12.94
CA ASN A 602 5.35 15.01 -12.43
C ASN A 602 6.07 16.17 -13.14
N GLY A 603 5.30 17.10 -13.70
CA GLY A 603 5.80 18.27 -14.42
C GLY A 603 5.98 18.09 -15.93
N TRP A 604 6.15 16.87 -16.44
CA TRP A 604 6.41 16.63 -17.86
C TRP A 604 5.25 17.04 -18.78
N VAL A 605 4.02 16.65 -18.44
CA VAL A 605 2.84 16.99 -19.27
C VAL A 605 2.70 18.51 -19.42
N ASN A 606 2.83 19.26 -18.32
CA ASN A 606 2.75 20.71 -18.34
C ASN A 606 3.91 21.34 -19.12
N HIS A 607 5.12 20.81 -18.97
CA HIS A 607 6.29 21.29 -19.70
C HIS A 607 6.13 21.10 -21.21
N ILE A 608 5.80 19.87 -21.66
CA ILE A 608 5.63 19.55 -23.07
C ILE A 608 4.51 20.41 -23.68
N MET A 609 3.36 20.53 -22.99
CA MET A 609 2.26 21.40 -23.46
C MET A 609 2.67 22.87 -23.55
N THR A 610 3.46 23.37 -22.61
CA THR A 610 3.97 24.75 -22.64
C THR A 610 4.91 24.96 -23.83
N ARG A 611 5.79 24.00 -24.13
CA ARG A 611 6.69 24.06 -25.29
C ARG A 611 5.93 23.95 -26.61
N ILE A 612 4.96 23.03 -26.72
CA ILE A 612 4.07 22.92 -27.89
C ILE A 612 3.37 24.26 -28.14
N TYR A 613 2.74 24.84 -27.11
CA TYR A 613 2.02 26.11 -27.26
C TYR A 613 2.95 27.27 -27.61
N SER A 614 4.17 27.30 -27.05
CA SER A 614 5.16 28.35 -27.37
C SER A 614 5.68 28.27 -28.80
N SER A 615 5.75 27.06 -29.37
CA SER A 615 6.19 26.84 -30.75
C SER A 615 5.08 27.13 -31.77
N VAL A 616 3.88 26.57 -31.53
CA VAL A 616 2.75 26.62 -32.47
C VAL A 616 1.90 27.89 -32.32
N GLY A 617 1.84 28.46 -31.11
CA GLY A 617 1.05 29.65 -30.80
C GLY A 617 -0.46 29.50 -31.00
N GLU A 618 -1.12 30.61 -31.29
CA GLU A 618 -2.57 30.66 -31.52
C GLU A 618 -3.00 30.06 -32.88
N MET A 619 -2.05 29.79 -33.79
CA MET A 619 -2.33 29.39 -35.17
C MET A 619 -3.18 28.11 -35.24
N TYR A 620 -2.86 27.12 -34.41
CA TYR A 620 -3.60 25.84 -34.35
C TYR A 620 -4.38 25.66 -33.05
N LEU A 621 -4.78 26.76 -32.41
CA LEU A 621 -5.50 26.74 -31.12
C LEU A 621 -6.72 25.82 -31.18
N THR A 622 -7.49 25.84 -32.26
CA THR A 622 -8.68 24.98 -32.46
C THR A 622 -8.39 23.49 -32.26
N TYR A 623 -7.19 23.01 -32.62
CA TYR A 623 -6.78 21.62 -32.46
C TYR A 623 -6.09 21.35 -31.11
N LEU A 624 -5.69 22.40 -30.39
CA LEU A 624 -5.10 22.31 -29.06
C LEU A 624 -6.12 22.48 -27.92
N VAL A 625 -7.31 23.03 -28.19
CA VAL A 625 -8.37 23.22 -27.16
C VAL A 625 -8.69 21.92 -26.44
N TRP A 626 -8.98 20.83 -27.17
CA TRP A 626 -9.35 19.56 -26.55
C TRP A 626 -8.22 19.00 -25.66
N PRO A 627 -6.95 18.90 -26.13
CA PRO A 627 -5.85 18.49 -25.26
C PRO A 627 -5.68 19.39 -24.02
N MET A 628 -5.80 20.71 -24.16
CA MET A 628 -5.69 21.65 -23.05
C MET A 628 -6.78 21.43 -21.99
N GLU A 629 -8.03 21.23 -22.42
CA GLU A 629 -9.17 20.95 -21.54
C GLU A 629 -9.00 19.63 -20.79
N GLU A 630 -8.61 18.56 -21.49
CA GLU A 630 -8.43 17.23 -20.91
C GLU A 630 -7.28 17.15 -19.88
N ILE A 631 -6.25 17.97 -20.07
CA ILE A 631 -5.08 18.09 -19.18
C ILE A 631 -5.34 19.11 -18.04
N GLY A 632 -6.32 20.01 -18.21
CA GLY A 632 -6.53 21.13 -17.31
C GLY A 632 -5.40 22.16 -17.35
N TRP A 633 -4.75 22.32 -18.50
CA TRP A 633 -3.66 23.28 -18.72
C TRP A 633 -4.20 24.52 -19.41
N LEU A 634 -3.73 25.70 -18.98
CA LEU A 634 -4.05 26.98 -19.62
C LEU A 634 -2.75 27.75 -19.91
N PRO A 635 -2.67 28.48 -21.04
CA PRO A 635 -1.54 29.36 -21.31
C PRO A 635 -1.40 30.38 -20.18
N LYS A 636 -0.19 30.52 -19.64
CA LYS A 636 0.13 31.63 -18.74
C LYS A 636 0.51 32.83 -19.60
N HIS A 637 -0.22 33.93 -19.43
CA HIS A 637 0.07 35.22 -20.09
C HIS A 637 1.45 35.76 -19.73
#